data_AF-N9DF28-F1
#
_entry.id   AF-N9DF28-F1
#
_cell.length_a   1.000
_cell.length_b   1.000
_cell.length_c   1.000
_cell.angle_alpha   90.00
_cell.angle_beta   90.00
_cell.angle_gamma   90.00
#
_symmetry.space_group_name_H-M   'P 1'
#
loop_
_entity.id
_entity.type
_entity.pdbx_description
1 polymer ?
#
loop_
_entity_poly.entity_id
_entity_poly.type
_entity_poly.pdbx_seq_one_letter_code
_entity_poly.pdbx_strand_id
1 'polypeptide(L)'
;MSSFNSYLYASGVAEQFLPDEYRLENNQLTVPTSFILSRMSNGATLSQFGDDVWDFSLYLPKCHCKLNFKSWLKHARENDFLFCQIRAEMKKIIFALLYIKSGKSIIKSVEQRHLVLRQFAAIAYKNGCTLQQLFSDVAYMSKVNDAYVGVSYQKAIHIKAFLTDCFALQQQYPLLIPAFSTYKPIEHLAKLAAQLRLQSGKVGPQTKVVPSRLYIALINALADKLNEFNQYAPALLQWFQRTQQDINFALMPVEFRRAKRAISFTNARDLLGLTELFENHQIRKHANLTRYMTLIQGMAKLWIHLFTGMRDNEVNQLSYDCYQTVQSNEHLVHVLMGYTSKLHGGGNKSTYWITFEDIQIGVHAAQSVGEIYALLNSHYDMSNPAEYPLFPTLYSQKHRNKNNRNIEHETDFISNFEGAPTRTQSNFNQYLSRISVLLGDGLKITESDIAELEAFDGFRNWREEKDCQVGEYWNICTHQFRRSLAVYGARSGMIGLGALSVQFKHLTESMTLYYRNNAVFAPNILVSDSQKEFLQELEYQRLVHSYAQFEYGVINSSSRLLGGAGTYFQLQKDREQLLKVFPNRDETIKRMKKGEIAYKPSLFGACTNPDSCEKISFTAITSCLSCAHAIFDTESAEKMQKAVQRLQRARDTQASSSLLYGQMDSDIMALNRTIQKIKTINIEV
;
A
#
# COMPACT_ATOMS: atom_id res chain seq x y z
N MET A 1 30.39 2.55 7.75
CA MET A 1 29.41 1.47 7.76
C MET A 1 29.01 1.18 6.33
N SER A 2 29.22 -0.06 5.89
CA SER A 2 28.79 -0.58 4.60
C SER A 2 27.28 -0.42 4.47
N SER A 3 26.74 -0.45 3.25
CA SER A 3 25.29 -0.33 3.04
C SER A 3 24.52 -1.43 3.79
N PHE A 4 25.11 -2.62 3.90
CA PHE A 4 24.57 -3.75 4.65
C PHE A 4 24.60 -3.54 6.16
N ASN A 5 25.75 -3.16 6.73
CA ASN A 5 25.83 -2.91 8.18
C ASN A 5 24.98 -1.71 8.59
N SER A 6 24.90 -0.67 7.75
CA SER A 6 23.99 0.46 7.95
C SER A 6 22.52 0.01 7.91
N TYR A 7 22.17 -0.91 7.00
CA TYR A 7 20.83 -1.50 6.94
C TYR A 7 20.52 -2.33 8.19
N LEU A 8 21.45 -3.15 8.68
CA LEU A 8 21.27 -3.99 9.88
C LEU A 8 21.21 -3.16 11.16
N TYR A 9 22.08 -2.16 11.30
CA TYR A 9 22.05 -1.22 12.41
C TYR A 9 20.74 -0.43 12.44
N ALA A 10 20.34 0.13 11.28
CA ALA A 10 19.03 0.77 11.16
C ALA A 10 17.87 -0.18 11.41
N SER A 11 18.08 -1.49 11.21
CA SER A 11 17.11 -2.55 11.47
C SER A 11 16.97 -2.86 12.97
N GLY A 12 17.85 -2.38 13.84
CA GLY A 12 17.81 -2.63 15.29
C GLY A 12 18.79 -3.69 15.77
N VAL A 13 19.70 -4.15 14.91
CA VAL A 13 20.81 -5.02 15.32
C VAL A 13 21.84 -4.18 16.06
N ALA A 14 22.14 -4.53 17.31
CA ALA A 14 23.16 -3.83 18.09
C ALA A 14 24.53 -3.94 17.42
N GLU A 15 25.36 -2.90 17.57
CA GLU A 15 26.63 -2.76 16.86
C GLU A 15 27.56 -3.95 17.05
N GLN A 16 27.61 -4.50 18.27
CA GLN A 16 28.39 -5.68 18.65
C GLN A 16 27.96 -6.99 17.94
N PHE A 17 26.77 -7.04 17.36
CA PHE A 17 26.24 -8.20 16.63
C PHE A 17 26.26 -8.00 15.12
N LEU A 18 26.82 -6.90 14.63
CA LEU A 18 26.93 -6.67 13.21
C LEU A 18 27.97 -7.61 12.57
N PRO A 19 27.77 -7.97 11.29
CA PRO A 19 28.79 -8.60 10.46
C PRO A 19 30.06 -7.76 10.36
N ASP A 20 31.13 -8.37 9.88
CA ASP A 20 32.36 -7.65 9.59
C ASP A 20 32.10 -6.53 8.57
N GLU A 21 32.80 -5.42 8.75
CA GLU A 21 32.71 -4.28 7.85
C GLU A 21 33.57 -4.53 6.61
N TYR A 22 32.96 -4.42 5.42
CA TYR A 22 33.68 -4.52 4.15
C TYR A 22 33.88 -3.15 3.52
N ARG A 23 35.10 -2.89 3.04
CA ARG A 23 35.41 -1.74 2.21
C ARG A 23 36.02 -2.25 0.92
N LEU A 24 35.48 -1.77 -0.21
CA LEU A 24 36.00 -2.13 -1.52
C LEU A 24 37.30 -1.36 -1.77
N GLU A 25 38.40 -2.08 -1.95
CA GLU A 25 39.71 -1.50 -2.26
C GLU A 25 40.09 -1.81 -3.72
N ASN A 26 40.70 -0.85 -4.41
CA ASN A 26 41.19 -0.98 -5.79
C ASN A 26 40.15 -1.52 -6.81
N ASN A 27 38.84 -1.33 -6.55
CA ASN A 27 37.74 -1.89 -7.33
C ASN A 27 37.79 -3.42 -7.51
N GLN A 28 38.46 -4.14 -6.59
CA GLN A 28 38.58 -5.60 -6.61
C GLN A 28 37.84 -6.24 -5.43
N LEU A 29 37.06 -7.29 -5.71
CA LEU A 29 36.35 -8.04 -4.68
C LEU A 29 37.26 -9.14 -4.10
N THR A 30 38.07 -8.79 -3.11
CA THR A 30 38.83 -9.73 -2.29
C THR A 30 38.15 -9.88 -0.94
N VAL A 31 37.67 -11.09 -0.62
CA VAL A 31 36.97 -11.38 0.64
C VAL A 31 37.65 -12.58 1.30
N PRO A 32 38.20 -12.44 2.53
CA PRO A 32 38.75 -13.55 3.28
C PRO A 32 37.70 -14.65 3.54
N THR A 33 38.11 -15.91 3.54
CA THR A 33 37.20 -17.02 3.88
C THR A 33 36.66 -16.91 5.30
N SER A 34 37.44 -16.32 6.21
CA SER A 34 37.07 -16.05 7.61
C SER A 34 36.17 -14.83 7.80
N PHE A 35 35.82 -14.10 6.73
CA PHE A 35 34.99 -12.89 6.83
C PHE A 35 33.61 -13.23 7.38
N ILE A 36 33.19 -12.58 8.47
CA ILE A 36 31.98 -12.94 9.21
C ILE A 36 30.77 -12.23 8.61
N LEU A 37 29.83 -13.03 8.10
CA LEU A 37 28.60 -12.58 7.45
C LEU A 37 27.42 -12.47 8.41
N SER A 38 27.40 -13.30 9.46
CA SER A 38 26.36 -13.24 10.47
C SER A 38 26.85 -13.71 11.85
N ARG A 39 26.26 -13.13 12.90
CA ARG A 39 26.54 -13.43 14.30
C ARG A 39 25.27 -13.85 15.04
N MET A 40 25.46 -14.63 16.10
CA MET A 40 24.45 -14.99 17.08
C MET A 40 24.22 -13.84 18.06
N SER A 41 23.08 -13.87 18.78
CA SER A 41 22.75 -12.89 19.83
C SER A 41 23.71 -12.90 21.02
N ASN A 42 24.53 -13.95 21.16
CA ASN A 42 25.62 -14.03 22.13
C ASN A 42 26.99 -13.61 21.56
N GLY A 43 27.03 -13.08 20.33
CA GLY A 43 28.25 -12.65 19.64
C GLY A 43 29.02 -13.75 18.89
N ALA A 44 28.64 -15.02 19.04
CA ALA A 44 29.28 -16.13 18.34
C ALA A 44 29.07 -16.05 16.83
N THR A 45 30.03 -16.55 16.04
CA THR A 45 29.93 -16.56 14.57
C THR A 45 28.88 -17.56 14.10
N LEU A 46 27.92 -17.11 13.29
CA LEU A 46 26.88 -17.97 12.72
C LEU A 46 27.20 -18.37 11.28
N SER A 47 27.73 -17.46 10.46
CA SER A 47 28.18 -17.78 9.10
C SER A 47 29.35 -16.91 8.66
N GLN A 48 30.25 -17.52 7.91
CA GLN A 48 31.43 -16.91 7.30
C GLN A 48 31.35 -17.01 5.77
N PHE A 49 32.08 -16.16 5.07
CA PHE A 49 32.11 -16.16 3.61
C PHE A 49 32.56 -17.52 3.04
N GLY A 50 33.50 -18.19 3.71
CA GLY A 50 33.98 -19.53 3.34
C GLY A 50 32.89 -20.61 3.37
N ASP A 51 31.86 -20.46 4.22
CA ASP A 51 30.82 -21.46 4.40
C ASP A 51 29.99 -21.66 3.13
N ASP A 52 29.51 -22.88 2.91
CA ASP A 52 28.63 -23.22 1.79
C ASP A 52 27.16 -22.96 2.07
N VAL A 53 26.82 -22.57 3.30
CA VAL A 53 25.48 -22.15 3.70
C VAL A 53 25.63 -20.87 4.51
N TRP A 54 25.07 -19.77 4.03
CA TRP A 54 25.05 -18.51 4.78
C TRP A 54 23.69 -18.33 5.44
N ASP A 55 23.69 -18.29 6.77
CA ASP A 55 22.49 -18.16 7.59
C ASP A 55 22.35 -16.72 8.09
N PHE A 56 21.33 -16.03 7.57
CA PHE A 56 20.94 -14.68 7.98
C PHE A 56 19.64 -14.69 8.80
N SER A 57 19.20 -15.85 9.26
CA SER A 57 17.92 -16.01 9.94
C SER A 57 17.77 -15.09 11.15
N LEU A 58 18.84 -14.89 11.94
CA LEU A 58 18.83 -14.05 13.13
C LEU A 58 18.66 -12.55 12.85
N TYR A 59 18.91 -12.11 11.62
CA TYR A 59 18.68 -10.72 11.20
C TYR A 59 17.28 -10.50 10.65
N LEU A 60 16.43 -11.53 10.63
CA LEU A 60 15.06 -11.44 10.11
C LEU A 60 14.02 -11.81 11.18
N PRO A 61 12.87 -11.10 11.22
CA PRO A 61 11.81 -11.37 12.18
C PRO A 61 11.22 -12.79 12.13
N LYS A 62 11.36 -13.49 11.00
CA LYS A 62 10.82 -14.84 10.79
C LYS A 62 11.85 -15.95 11.00
N CYS A 63 13.08 -15.63 11.43
CA CYS A 63 14.16 -16.59 11.66
C CYS A 63 14.37 -17.60 10.53
N HIS A 64 14.21 -17.18 9.27
CA HIS A 64 14.37 -18.06 8.11
C HIS A 64 14.95 -17.31 6.92
N CYS A 65 16.27 -17.41 6.74
CA CYS A 65 16.94 -17.07 5.50
C CYS A 65 18.31 -17.77 5.45
N LYS A 66 18.35 -18.93 4.77
CA LYS A 66 19.58 -19.69 4.52
C LYS A 66 19.90 -19.71 3.04
N LEU A 67 21.02 -19.08 2.66
CA LEU A 67 21.52 -19.09 1.30
C LEU A 67 22.43 -20.31 1.12
N ASN A 68 21.87 -21.36 0.51
CA ASN A 68 22.59 -22.62 0.32
C ASN A 68 23.29 -22.64 -1.05
N PHE A 69 24.62 -22.80 -1.04
CA PHE A 69 25.50 -22.90 -2.20
C PHE A 69 26.00 -24.34 -2.47
N LYS A 70 25.57 -25.32 -1.68
CA LYS A 70 25.92 -26.75 -1.85
C LYS A 70 24.91 -27.52 -2.70
N SER A 71 23.63 -27.17 -2.60
CA SER A 71 22.51 -27.94 -3.17
C SER A 71 21.85 -27.28 -4.38
N TRP A 72 22.54 -26.39 -5.10
CA TRP A 72 21.96 -25.70 -6.25
C TRP A 72 21.75 -26.59 -7.48
N LEU A 73 22.40 -27.75 -7.54
CA LEU A 73 22.21 -28.77 -8.57
C LEU A 73 21.92 -30.14 -7.93
N LYS A 74 20.91 -30.86 -8.43
CA LYS A 74 20.59 -32.22 -7.96
C LYS A 74 21.69 -33.20 -8.42
N HIS A 75 22.23 -34.01 -7.50
CA HIS A 75 23.29 -35.00 -7.75
C HIS A 75 24.66 -34.45 -8.15
N ALA A 76 24.99 -33.22 -7.73
CA ALA A 76 26.31 -32.65 -7.95
C ALA A 76 27.44 -33.46 -7.26
N ARG A 77 28.58 -33.59 -7.92
CA ARG A 77 29.81 -34.15 -7.33
C ARG A 77 30.68 -33.00 -6.84
N GLU A 78 31.04 -32.99 -5.56
CA GLU A 78 31.88 -31.92 -4.97
C GLU A 78 33.28 -31.84 -5.59
N ASN A 79 33.74 -32.90 -6.27
CA ASN A 79 35.03 -32.95 -6.95
C ASN A 79 35.00 -32.35 -8.38
N ASP A 80 33.84 -31.88 -8.85
CA ASP A 80 33.73 -31.24 -10.15
C ASP A 80 34.27 -29.79 -10.10
N PHE A 81 35.30 -29.53 -10.89
CA PHE A 81 35.96 -28.23 -10.98
C PHE A 81 34.99 -27.12 -11.42
N LEU A 82 34.16 -27.38 -12.42
CA LEU A 82 33.20 -26.39 -12.95
C LEU A 82 32.13 -26.07 -11.91
N PHE A 83 31.64 -27.09 -11.19
CA PHE A 83 30.70 -26.90 -10.08
C PHE A 83 31.31 -25.99 -9.00
N CYS A 84 32.57 -26.23 -8.62
CA CYS A 84 33.27 -25.42 -7.63
C CYS A 84 33.49 -23.98 -8.10
N GLN A 85 33.83 -23.78 -9.38
CA GLN A 85 34.02 -22.46 -9.97
C GLN A 85 32.72 -21.66 -10.00
N ILE A 86 31.62 -22.25 -10.48
CA ILE A 86 30.29 -21.63 -10.47
C ILE A 86 29.87 -21.27 -9.04
N ARG A 87 30.10 -22.16 -8.07
CA ARG A 87 29.80 -21.91 -6.65
C ARG A 87 30.55 -20.68 -6.13
N ALA A 88 31.83 -20.54 -6.46
CA ALA A 88 32.64 -19.38 -6.06
C ALA A 88 32.12 -18.07 -6.69
N GLU A 89 31.76 -18.10 -7.98
CA GLU A 89 31.13 -16.97 -8.67
C GLU A 89 29.79 -16.59 -8.04
N MET A 90 28.96 -17.57 -7.66
CA MET A 90 27.69 -17.31 -6.97
C MET A 90 27.90 -16.57 -5.64
N LYS A 91 28.85 -17.03 -4.82
CA LYS A 91 29.17 -16.38 -3.53
C LYS A 91 29.62 -14.93 -3.75
N LYS A 92 30.48 -14.67 -4.75
CA LYS A 92 30.91 -13.31 -5.11
C LYS A 92 29.75 -12.40 -5.50
N ILE A 93 28.84 -12.89 -6.35
CA ILE A 93 27.67 -12.11 -6.79
C ILE A 93 26.78 -11.75 -5.59
N ILE A 94 26.44 -12.71 -4.73
CA ILE A 94 25.59 -12.46 -3.56
C ILE A 94 26.29 -11.52 -2.57
N PHE A 95 27.58 -11.67 -2.35
CA PHE A 95 28.35 -10.78 -1.48
C PHE A 95 28.35 -9.34 -2.00
N ALA A 96 28.57 -9.13 -3.30
CA ALA A 96 28.53 -7.80 -3.91
C ALA A 96 27.13 -7.17 -3.80
N LEU A 97 26.06 -7.97 -3.94
CA LEU A 97 24.68 -7.52 -3.75
C LEU A 97 24.37 -7.10 -2.31
N LEU A 98 25.06 -7.68 -1.33
CA LEU A 98 24.93 -7.33 0.08
C LEU A 98 25.74 -6.07 0.40
N TYR A 99 27.05 -6.07 0.16
CA TYR A 99 27.99 -5.08 0.70
C TYR A 99 28.34 -3.92 -0.23
N ILE A 100 28.23 -4.10 -1.55
CA ILE A 100 28.75 -3.12 -2.54
C ILE A 100 27.62 -2.37 -3.24
N LYS A 101 26.49 -3.03 -3.47
CA LYS A 101 25.34 -2.44 -4.16
C LYS A 101 24.92 -1.11 -3.52
N SER A 102 24.75 -0.10 -4.37
CA SER A 102 24.17 1.18 -3.99
C SER A 102 22.68 1.03 -3.64
N GLY A 103 22.29 1.52 -2.47
CA GLY A 103 20.92 1.42 -1.93
C GLY A 103 20.77 0.40 -0.80
N LYS A 104 19.52 0.15 -0.36
CA LYS A 104 19.23 -0.73 0.79
C LYS A 104 19.34 -2.21 0.40
N SER A 105 20.31 -2.92 0.99
CA SER A 105 20.54 -4.37 0.81
C SER A 105 19.61 -5.21 1.69
N ILE A 106 18.31 -5.24 1.35
CA ILE A 106 17.31 -5.99 2.11
C ILE A 106 17.54 -7.50 1.94
N ILE A 107 17.76 -8.22 3.04
CA ILE A 107 18.08 -9.67 3.05
C ILE A 107 17.05 -10.50 2.28
N LYS A 108 15.75 -10.26 2.49
CA LYS A 108 14.68 -11.01 1.77
C LYS A 108 14.75 -10.82 0.26
N SER A 109 15.17 -9.63 -0.17
CA SER A 109 15.41 -9.30 -1.57
C SER A 109 16.61 -10.10 -2.10
N VAL A 110 17.68 -10.23 -1.32
CA VAL A 110 18.86 -11.03 -1.67
C VAL A 110 18.56 -12.53 -1.72
N GLU A 111 17.72 -13.04 -0.83
CA GLU A 111 17.25 -14.43 -0.88
C GLU A 111 16.54 -14.74 -2.21
N GLN A 112 15.66 -13.85 -2.67
CA GLN A 112 15.00 -14.01 -3.97
C GLN A 112 15.99 -13.97 -5.14
N ARG A 113 17.01 -13.11 -5.07
CA ARG A 113 18.10 -13.03 -6.06
C ARG A 113 18.93 -14.30 -6.07
N HIS A 114 19.21 -14.89 -4.90
CA HIS A 114 19.90 -16.17 -4.78
C HIS A 114 19.13 -17.31 -5.44
N LEU A 115 17.80 -17.36 -5.25
CA LEU A 115 16.96 -18.37 -5.92
C LEU A 115 17.01 -18.26 -7.45
N VAL A 116 17.04 -17.04 -7.98
CA VAL A 116 17.24 -16.79 -9.43
C VAL A 116 18.65 -17.20 -9.86
N LEU A 117 19.67 -16.81 -9.11
CA LEU A 117 21.06 -17.14 -9.40
C LEU A 117 21.31 -18.66 -9.46
N ARG A 118 20.67 -19.44 -8.59
CA ARG A 118 20.70 -20.92 -8.64
C ARG A 118 20.20 -21.47 -9.97
N GLN A 119 19.20 -20.83 -10.59
CA GLN A 119 18.69 -21.24 -11.90
C GLN A 119 19.74 -20.98 -12.99
N PHE A 120 20.38 -19.81 -12.98
CA PHE A 120 21.47 -19.51 -13.91
C PHE A 120 22.68 -20.42 -13.71
N ALA A 121 23.04 -20.74 -12.47
CA ALA A 121 24.12 -21.68 -12.16
C ALA A 121 23.85 -23.07 -12.75
N ALA A 122 22.61 -23.57 -12.63
CA ALA A 122 22.21 -24.83 -13.24
C ALA A 122 22.24 -24.79 -14.78
N ILE A 123 21.91 -23.65 -15.40
CA ILE A 123 22.01 -23.46 -16.85
C ILE A 123 23.47 -23.43 -17.29
N ALA A 124 24.33 -22.66 -16.61
CA ALA A 124 25.75 -22.58 -16.90
C ALA A 124 26.41 -23.97 -16.86
N TYR A 125 26.17 -24.71 -15.78
CA TYR A 125 26.70 -26.04 -15.60
C TYR A 125 26.24 -27.03 -16.69
N LYS A 126 24.96 -27.03 -17.06
CA LYS A 126 24.43 -27.88 -18.13
C LYS A 126 25.05 -27.60 -19.50
N ASN A 127 25.51 -26.37 -19.73
CA ASN A 127 26.15 -25.95 -20.98
C ASN A 127 27.69 -26.01 -20.89
N GLY A 128 28.26 -26.52 -19.79
CA GLY A 128 29.71 -26.65 -19.62
C GLY A 128 30.46 -25.33 -19.50
N CYS A 129 29.79 -24.24 -19.09
CA CYS A 129 30.38 -22.90 -19.01
C CYS A 129 30.26 -22.32 -17.59
N THR A 130 31.05 -21.30 -17.28
CA THR A 130 30.95 -20.55 -16.01
C THR A 130 29.82 -19.51 -16.06
N LEU A 131 29.45 -18.88 -14.93
CA LEU A 131 28.51 -17.75 -14.94
C LEU A 131 29.11 -16.55 -15.67
N GLN A 132 30.43 -16.34 -15.58
CA GLN A 132 31.12 -15.30 -16.34
C GLN A 132 30.97 -15.50 -17.84
N GLN A 133 31.15 -16.73 -18.32
CA GLN A 133 30.96 -17.06 -19.73
C GLN A 133 29.47 -16.94 -20.11
N LEU A 134 28.56 -17.47 -19.30
CA LEU A 134 27.12 -17.44 -19.54
C LEU A 134 26.59 -16.00 -19.72
N PHE A 135 27.12 -15.04 -18.96
CA PHE A 135 26.66 -13.64 -18.99
C PHE A 135 27.44 -12.75 -19.96
N SER A 136 28.68 -13.10 -20.33
CA SER A 136 29.54 -12.25 -21.17
C SER A 136 29.59 -12.68 -22.64
N ASP A 137 29.43 -13.96 -22.93
CA ASP A 137 29.60 -14.51 -24.27
C ASP A 137 28.27 -14.55 -25.05
N VAL A 138 28.29 -13.94 -26.24
CA VAL A 138 27.16 -13.83 -27.15
C VAL A 138 26.61 -15.21 -27.53
N ALA A 139 27.48 -16.23 -27.59
CA ALA A 139 27.09 -17.61 -27.94
C ALA A 139 26.03 -18.19 -26.98
N TYR A 140 26.04 -17.78 -25.71
CA TYR A 140 25.13 -18.29 -24.68
C TYR A 140 23.92 -17.38 -24.40
N MET A 141 23.86 -16.19 -25.01
CA MET A 141 22.72 -15.27 -24.84
C MET A 141 21.39 -15.88 -25.29
N SER A 142 21.39 -16.71 -26.33
CA SER A 142 20.20 -17.45 -26.79
C SER A 142 19.70 -18.42 -25.72
N LYS A 143 20.61 -19.14 -25.05
CA LYS A 143 20.29 -20.10 -23.96
C LYS A 143 19.74 -19.40 -22.71
N VAL A 144 20.24 -18.21 -22.43
CA VAL A 144 19.74 -17.34 -21.36
C VAL A 144 18.31 -16.86 -21.69
N ASN A 145 18.06 -16.47 -22.95
CA ASN A 145 16.72 -16.05 -23.39
C ASN A 145 15.72 -17.22 -23.39
N ASP A 146 16.14 -18.41 -23.82
CA ASP A 146 15.33 -19.63 -23.78
C ASP A 146 14.89 -19.99 -22.36
N ALA A 147 15.71 -19.68 -21.35
CA ALA A 147 15.37 -19.88 -19.95
C ALA A 147 14.21 -19.00 -19.44
N TYR A 148 13.85 -17.96 -20.19
CA TYR A 148 12.75 -17.04 -19.85
C TYR A 148 11.44 -17.35 -20.58
N VAL A 149 11.48 -18.24 -21.57
CA VAL A 149 10.29 -18.64 -22.34
C VAL A 149 9.37 -19.46 -21.44
N GLY A 150 8.10 -19.05 -21.33
CA GLY A 150 7.08 -19.77 -20.56
C GLY A 150 7.16 -19.59 -19.03
N VAL A 151 7.97 -18.64 -18.54
CA VAL A 151 8.12 -18.40 -17.10
C VAL A 151 6.97 -17.52 -16.57
N SER A 152 6.45 -17.81 -15.37
CA SER A 152 5.41 -17.00 -14.72
C SER A 152 5.83 -15.54 -14.49
N TYR A 153 4.87 -14.61 -14.48
CA TYR A 153 5.07 -13.17 -14.21
C TYR A 153 5.96 -12.86 -12.98
N GLN A 154 5.70 -13.51 -11.84
CA GLN A 154 6.46 -13.28 -10.61
C GLN A 154 7.95 -13.62 -10.78
N LYS A 155 8.24 -14.80 -11.35
CA LYS A 155 9.62 -15.21 -11.67
C LYS A 155 10.27 -14.25 -12.67
N ALA A 156 9.56 -13.77 -13.69
CA ALA A 156 10.10 -12.79 -14.64
C ALA A 156 10.49 -11.46 -13.96
N ILE A 157 9.71 -10.97 -13.00
CA ILE A 157 10.09 -9.80 -12.19
C ILE A 157 11.33 -10.07 -11.36
N HIS A 158 11.39 -11.21 -10.68
CA HIS A 158 12.55 -11.55 -9.85
C HIS A 158 13.84 -11.67 -10.68
N ILE A 159 13.74 -12.28 -11.85
CA ILE A 159 14.85 -12.36 -12.82
C ILE A 159 15.26 -10.96 -13.27
N LYS A 160 14.31 -10.13 -13.72
CA LYS A 160 14.60 -8.75 -14.12
C LYS A 160 15.28 -7.96 -13.00
N ALA A 161 14.79 -8.05 -11.78
CA ALA A 161 15.35 -7.34 -10.63
C ALA A 161 16.79 -7.80 -10.31
N PHE A 162 17.06 -9.11 -10.38
CA PHE A 162 18.41 -9.65 -10.25
C PHE A 162 19.35 -9.11 -11.34
N LEU A 163 18.95 -9.19 -12.61
CA LEU A 163 19.76 -8.71 -13.72
C LEU A 163 20.02 -7.20 -13.67
N THR A 164 19.01 -6.43 -13.28
CA THR A 164 19.13 -4.97 -13.13
C THR A 164 20.17 -4.62 -12.06
N ASP A 165 20.17 -5.34 -10.94
CA ASP A 165 21.16 -5.11 -9.88
C ASP A 165 22.58 -5.52 -10.30
N CYS A 166 22.73 -6.65 -11.00
CA CYS A 166 24.03 -7.07 -11.55
C CYS A 166 24.55 -6.05 -12.57
N PHE A 167 23.68 -5.55 -13.46
CA PHE A 167 24.03 -4.53 -14.44
C PHE A 167 24.43 -3.21 -13.79
N ALA A 168 23.68 -2.75 -12.77
CA ALA A 168 24.03 -1.55 -12.03
C ALA A 168 25.40 -1.66 -11.33
N LEU A 169 25.68 -2.82 -10.72
CA LEU A 169 26.98 -3.13 -10.14
C LEU A 169 28.11 -3.11 -11.18
N GLN A 170 27.87 -3.66 -12.38
CA GLN A 170 28.85 -3.66 -13.45
C GLN A 170 29.12 -2.27 -14.02
N GLN A 171 28.09 -1.43 -14.20
CA GLN A 171 28.26 -0.05 -14.65
C GLN A 171 29.14 0.76 -13.69
N GLN A 172 29.02 0.49 -12.38
CA GLN A 172 29.82 1.13 -11.36
C GLN A 172 31.22 0.48 -11.23
N TYR A 173 31.31 -0.84 -11.36
CA TYR A 173 32.54 -1.63 -11.21
C TYR A 173 32.65 -2.73 -12.29
N PRO A 174 33.23 -2.42 -13.47
CA PRO A 174 33.16 -3.28 -14.66
C PRO A 174 33.70 -4.71 -14.55
N LEU A 175 34.63 -4.98 -13.62
CA LEU A 175 35.32 -6.27 -13.45
C LEU A 175 34.98 -6.98 -12.13
N LEU A 176 34.03 -6.45 -11.36
CA LEU A 176 33.79 -6.89 -9.97
C LEU A 176 33.05 -8.23 -9.89
N ILE A 177 32.06 -8.43 -10.76
CA ILE A 177 31.21 -9.62 -10.80
C ILE A 177 30.98 -10.08 -12.23
N PRO A 178 30.72 -11.39 -12.45
CA PRO A 178 30.13 -11.89 -13.69
C PRO A 178 28.79 -11.18 -13.98
N ALA A 179 28.71 -10.40 -15.06
CA ALA A 179 27.49 -9.65 -15.41
C ALA A 179 27.37 -9.35 -16.91
N PHE A 180 26.14 -9.08 -17.35
CA PHE A 180 25.79 -8.83 -18.75
C PHE A 180 26.36 -7.51 -19.26
N SER A 181 27.28 -7.54 -20.22
CA SER A 181 27.84 -6.36 -20.89
C SER A 181 26.81 -5.54 -21.70
N THR A 182 25.60 -6.07 -21.92
CA THR A 182 24.56 -5.42 -22.73
C THR A 182 23.20 -5.36 -22.02
N TYR A 183 22.50 -4.23 -22.16
CA TYR A 183 21.19 -3.97 -21.54
C TYR A 183 20.02 -4.76 -22.19
N LYS A 184 20.27 -5.42 -23.34
CA LYS A 184 19.25 -6.09 -24.17
C LYS A 184 18.43 -7.17 -23.45
N PRO A 185 19.01 -8.06 -22.61
CA PRO A 185 18.24 -9.06 -21.87
C PRO A 185 17.26 -8.43 -20.85
N ILE A 186 17.63 -7.30 -20.26
CA ILE A 186 16.79 -6.56 -19.30
C ILE A 186 15.58 -5.95 -20.02
N GLU A 187 15.79 -5.36 -21.21
CA GLU A 187 14.68 -4.85 -22.03
C GLU A 187 13.76 -5.96 -22.52
N HIS A 188 14.30 -7.10 -22.96
CA HIS A 188 13.50 -8.24 -23.39
C HIS A 188 12.64 -8.76 -22.24
N LEU A 189 13.22 -8.92 -21.04
CA LEU A 189 12.47 -9.30 -19.84
C LEU A 189 11.49 -8.23 -19.39
N ALA A 190 11.77 -6.94 -19.59
CA ALA A 190 10.82 -5.87 -19.31
C ALA A 190 9.60 -5.94 -20.24
N LYS A 191 9.82 -6.19 -21.53
CA LYS A 191 8.77 -6.40 -22.53
C LYS A 191 7.98 -7.68 -22.25
N LEU A 192 8.65 -8.79 -21.98
CA LEU A 192 8.01 -10.06 -21.61
C LEU A 192 7.22 -9.93 -20.31
N ALA A 193 7.78 -9.29 -19.28
CA ALA A 193 7.07 -9.04 -18.03
C ALA A 193 5.86 -8.12 -18.25
N ALA A 194 5.94 -7.12 -19.14
CA ALA A 194 4.79 -6.29 -19.51
C ALA A 194 3.73 -7.09 -20.29
N GLN A 195 4.13 -7.96 -21.22
CA GLN A 195 3.22 -8.85 -21.97
C GLN A 195 2.55 -9.86 -21.04
N LEU A 196 3.32 -10.56 -20.20
CA LEU A 196 2.80 -11.48 -19.19
C LEU A 196 1.93 -10.74 -18.16
N ARG A 197 2.23 -9.48 -17.84
CA ARG A 197 1.41 -8.62 -16.97
C ARG A 197 0.06 -8.29 -17.61
N LEU A 198 0.04 -8.01 -18.91
CA LEU A 198 -1.18 -7.77 -19.68
C LEU A 198 -2.01 -9.05 -19.86
N GLN A 199 -1.36 -10.18 -20.19
CA GLN A 199 -2.01 -11.47 -20.43
C GLN A 199 -2.52 -12.15 -19.15
N SER A 200 -1.85 -11.95 -18.01
CA SER A 200 -2.22 -12.62 -16.76
C SER A 200 -3.37 -11.96 -16.01
N GLY A 201 -3.81 -10.76 -16.40
CA GLY A 201 -4.76 -9.95 -15.61
C GLY A 201 -4.25 -9.65 -14.19
N LYS A 202 -2.97 -9.91 -13.88
CA LYS A 202 -2.37 -9.79 -12.52
C LYS A 202 -1.86 -8.41 -12.18
N VAL A 203 -2.24 -7.38 -12.93
CA VAL A 203 -2.53 -6.11 -12.25
C VAL A 203 -3.85 -6.35 -11.57
N GLY A 204 -3.80 -6.97 -10.38
CA GLY A 204 -4.96 -6.92 -9.51
C GLY A 204 -5.35 -5.44 -9.42
N PRO A 205 -6.62 -5.10 -9.67
CA PRO A 205 -7.03 -3.71 -9.60
C PRO A 205 -6.62 -3.16 -8.24
N GLN A 206 -6.31 -1.87 -8.19
CA GLN A 206 -6.04 -1.22 -6.91
C GLN A 206 -7.15 -1.59 -5.92
N THR A 207 -6.78 -1.82 -4.65
CA THR A 207 -7.74 -2.18 -3.61
C THR A 207 -8.95 -1.26 -3.70
N LYS A 208 -10.15 -1.85 -3.83
CA LYS A 208 -11.40 -1.09 -3.98
C LYS A 208 -11.68 -0.28 -2.72
N VAL A 209 -12.18 0.94 -2.89
CA VAL A 209 -12.73 1.76 -1.81
C VAL A 209 -14.07 1.15 -1.40
N VAL A 210 -14.43 1.27 -0.11
CA VAL A 210 -15.78 0.94 0.35
C VAL A 210 -16.68 2.14 0.04
N PRO A 211 -17.76 1.98 -0.76
CA PRO A 211 -18.68 3.07 -1.09
C PRO A 211 -19.20 3.78 0.15
N SER A 212 -19.45 5.08 0.05
CA SER A 212 -19.70 5.96 1.20
C SER A 212 -20.88 5.50 2.05
N ARG A 213 -21.99 5.12 1.42
CA ARG A 213 -23.18 4.58 2.07
C ARG A 213 -22.88 3.30 2.84
N LEU A 214 -22.20 2.34 2.21
CA LEU A 214 -21.78 1.08 2.82
C LEU A 214 -20.78 1.31 3.96
N TYR A 215 -19.86 2.26 3.79
CA TYR A 215 -18.85 2.60 4.77
C TYR A 215 -19.48 3.17 6.06
N ILE A 216 -20.44 4.09 5.92
CA ILE A 216 -21.20 4.65 7.05
C ILE A 216 -22.11 3.59 7.69
N ALA A 217 -22.83 2.81 6.87
CA ALA A 217 -23.68 1.73 7.37
C ALA A 217 -22.87 0.71 8.18
N LEU A 218 -21.66 0.39 7.73
CA LEU A 218 -20.74 -0.50 8.43
C LEU A 218 -20.30 0.08 9.78
N ILE A 219 -19.93 1.36 9.83
CA ILE A 219 -19.56 2.03 11.07
C ILE A 219 -20.73 1.98 12.06
N ASN A 220 -21.92 2.39 11.66
CA ASN A 220 -23.08 2.42 12.55
C ASN A 220 -23.45 1.02 13.05
N ALA A 221 -23.54 0.04 12.16
CA ALA A 221 -23.88 -1.33 12.54
C ALA A 221 -22.83 -1.97 13.48
N LEU A 222 -21.53 -1.68 13.27
CA LEU A 222 -20.48 -2.14 14.19
C LEU A 222 -20.60 -1.47 15.56
N ALA A 223 -20.85 -0.16 15.59
CA ALA A 223 -21.03 0.58 16.84
C ALA A 223 -22.20 0.00 17.64
N ASP A 224 -23.35 -0.21 17.00
CA ASP A 224 -24.55 -0.77 17.63
C ASP A 224 -24.28 -2.16 18.23
N LYS A 225 -23.66 -3.07 17.45
CA LYS A 225 -23.38 -4.45 17.90
C LYS A 225 -22.31 -4.54 18.97
N LEU A 226 -21.28 -3.71 18.90
CA LEU A 226 -20.23 -3.69 19.93
C LEU A 226 -20.74 -3.04 21.22
N ASN A 227 -21.57 -2.00 21.14
CA ASN A 227 -22.21 -1.40 22.31
C ASN A 227 -23.21 -2.36 22.96
N GLU A 228 -24.06 -3.03 22.18
CA GLU A 228 -24.96 -4.10 22.66
C GLU A 228 -24.15 -5.16 23.42
N PHE A 229 -23.05 -5.65 22.84
CA PHE A 229 -22.19 -6.62 23.51
C PHE A 229 -21.59 -6.09 24.82
N ASN A 230 -21.04 -4.87 24.81
CA ASN A 230 -20.38 -4.29 25.99
C ASN A 230 -21.36 -4.11 27.17
N GLN A 231 -22.64 -3.86 26.91
CA GLN A 231 -23.68 -3.80 27.95
C GLN A 231 -23.84 -5.15 28.68
N TYR A 232 -23.76 -6.26 27.94
CA TYR A 232 -23.91 -7.61 28.49
C TYR A 232 -22.59 -8.28 28.91
N ALA A 233 -21.44 -7.69 28.59
CA ALA A 233 -20.12 -8.27 28.83
C ALA A 233 -19.88 -8.70 30.30
N PRO A 234 -20.25 -7.91 31.33
CA PRO A 234 -20.10 -8.34 32.73
C PRO A 234 -20.94 -9.57 33.08
N ALA A 235 -22.18 -9.66 32.59
CA ALA A 235 -23.05 -10.81 32.82
C ALA A 235 -22.54 -12.07 32.09
N LEU A 236 -21.99 -11.91 30.89
CA LEU A 236 -21.32 -12.98 30.17
C LEU A 236 -20.05 -13.46 30.90
N LEU A 237 -19.24 -12.55 31.43
CA LEU A 237 -18.08 -12.92 32.25
C LEU A 237 -18.51 -13.75 33.47
N GLN A 238 -19.57 -13.31 34.17
CA GLN A 238 -20.13 -14.05 35.29
C GLN A 238 -20.66 -15.44 34.89
N TRP A 239 -21.29 -15.56 33.71
CA TRP A 239 -21.70 -16.85 33.16
C TRP A 239 -20.52 -17.81 33.08
N PHE A 240 -19.41 -17.38 32.47
CA PHE A 240 -18.24 -18.24 32.27
C PHE A 240 -17.52 -18.57 33.58
N GLN A 241 -17.41 -17.62 34.51
CA GLN A 241 -16.87 -17.86 35.85
C GLN A 241 -17.68 -18.93 36.59
N ARG A 242 -19.02 -18.84 36.57
CA ARG A 242 -19.89 -19.84 37.22
C ARG A 242 -19.80 -21.21 36.57
N THR A 243 -19.73 -21.27 35.23
CA THR A 243 -19.53 -22.57 34.54
C THR A 243 -18.19 -23.23 34.88
N GLN A 244 -17.17 -22.45 35.22
CA GLN A 244 -15.88 -22.98 35.65
C GLN A 244 -15.90 -23.45 37.11
N GLN A 245 -16.63 -22.74 37.99
CA GLN A 245 -16.70 -23.03 39.41
C GLN A 245 -17.69 -24.16 39.76
N ASP A 246 -18.81 -24.27 39.03
CA ASP A 246 -19.84 -25.27 39.26
C ASP A 246 -20.15 -26.06 37.98
N ILE A 247 -19.79 -27.34 38.01
CA ILE A 247 -20.05 -28.28 36.91
C ILE A 247 -21.55 -28.51 36.66
N ASN A 248 -22.43 -28.16 37.61
CA ASN A 248 -23.88 -28.29 37.49
C ASN A 248 -24.58 -27.01 37.01
N PHE A 249 -23.82 -25.97 36.64
CA PHE A 249 -24.35 -24.71 36.13
C PHE A 249 -24.52 -24.72 34.60
N ALA A 250 -25.59 -24.09 34.11
CA ALA A 250 -25.90 -23.91 32.69
C ALA A 250 -25.90 -25.22 31.85
N LEU A 251 -26.41 -26.31 32.41
CA LEU A 251 -26.41 -27.62 31.76
C LEU A 251 -27.40 -27.71 30.60
N MET A 252 -27.04 -28.44 29.55
CA MET A 252 -27.95 -28.74 28.44
C MET A 252 -29.03 -29.74 28.88
N PRO A 253 -30.20 -29.84 28.19
CA PRO A 253 -31.34 -30.65 28.64
C PRO A 253 -31.06 -32.14 28.92
N VAL A 254 -30.02 -32.72 28.30
CA VAL A 254 -29.61 -34.12 28.56
C VAL A 254 -28.79 -34.23 29.84
N GLU A 255 -27.85 -33.30 30.05
CA GLU A 255 -26.97 -33.26 31.23
C GLU A 255 -27.75 -32.87 32.47
N PHE A 256 -28.63 -31.86 32.35
CA PHE A 256 -29.49 -31.38 33.42
C PHE A 256 -30.38 -32.48 34.01
N ARG A 257 -30.90 -33.38 33.18
CA ARG A 257 -31.72 -34.52 33.64
C ARG A 257 -30.93 -35.55 34.46
N ARG A 258 -29.61 -35.60 34.31
CA ARG A 258 -28.72 -36.56 35.00
C ARG A 258 -28.12 -35.99 36.28
N ALA A 259 -28.02 -34.67 36.39
CA ALA A 259 -27.40 -33.99 37.52
C ALA A 259 -28.40 -33.66 38.63
N LYS A 260 -27.96 -33.71 39.89
CA LYS A 260 -28.76 -33.30 41.06
C LYS A 260 -28.43 -31.86 41.41
N ARG A 261 -29.45 -31.05 41.76
CA ARG A 261 -29.31 -29.63 42.13
C ARG A 261 -28.59 -28.78 41.06
N ALA A 262 -28.87 -29.07 39.79
CA ALA A 262 -28.32 -28.34 38.65
C ALA A 262 -29.15 -27.12 38.26
N ILE A 263 -28.54 -26.22 37.49
CA ILE A 263 -29.21 -25.10 36.81
C ILE A 263 -29.15 -25.37 35.31
N SER A 264 -30.30 -25.35 34.63
CA SER A 264 -30.37 -25.54 33.18
C SER A 264 -29.79 -24.34 32.43
N PHE A 265 -29.40 -24.53 31.18
CA PHE A 265 -28.95 -23.45 30.29
C PHE A 265 -29.95 -22.28 30.21
N THR A 266 -31.25 -22.56 30.12
CA THR A 266 -32.30 -21.53 30.06
C THR A 266 -32.44 -20.79 31.38
N ASN A 267 -32.42 -21.49 32.51
CA ASN A 267 -32.55 -20.87 33.82
C ASN A 267 -31.31 -20.03 34.16
N ALA A 268 -30.12 -20.49 33.76
CA ALA A 268 -28.89 -19.71 33.87
C ALA A 268 -28.95 -18.41 33.04
N ARG A 269 -29.55 -18.47 31.85
CA ARG A 269 -29.71 -17.32 30.94
C ARG A 269 -30.60 -16.27 31.60
N ASP A 270 -31.74 -16.71 32.12
CA ASP A 270 -32.72 -15.82 32.75
C ASP A 270 -32.20 -15.27 34.09
N LEU A 271 -31.48 -16.08 34.87
CA LEU A 271 -30.85 -15.68 36.13
C LEU A 271 -29.82 -14.56 35.95
N LEU A 272 -29.12 -14.53 34.81
CA LEU A 272 -28.08 -13.55 34.51
C LEU A 272 -28.58 -12.40 33.61
N GLY A 273 -29.89 -12.33 33.33
CA GLY A 273 -30.46 -11.27 32.49
C GLY A 273 -30.04 -11.31 31.02
N LEU A 274 -29.67 -12.48 30.50
CA LEU A 274 -29.15 -12.66 29.14
C LEU A 274 -30.24 -13.07 28.12
N THR A 275 -31.51 -13.03 28.52
CA THR A 275 -32.65 -13.51 27.73
C THR A 275 -32.74 -12.81 26.38
N GLU A 276 -32.75 -11.48 26.38
CA GLU A 276 -32.85 -10.66 25.16
C GLU A 276 -31.66 -10.92 24.22
N LEU A 277 -30.43 -10.88 24.74
CA LEU A 277 -29.22 -11.16 23.96
C LEU A 277 -29.28 -12.53 23.29
N PHE A 278 -29.67 -13.57 24.04
CA PHE A 278 -29.68 -14.93 23.51
C PHE A 278 -30.77 -15.14 22.47
N GLU A 279 -31.91 -14.47 22.61
CA GLU A 279 -33.01 -14.53 21.65
C GLU A 279 -32.68 -13.76 20.36
N ASN A 280 -32.15 -12.53 20.48
CA ASN A 280 -31.72 -11.70 19.36
C ASN A 280 -30.64 -12.38 18.50
N HIS A 281 -29.69 -13.07 19.14
CA HIS A 281 -28.56 -13.71 18.45
C HIS A 281 -28.71 -15.23 18.27
N GLN A 282 -29.91 -15.78 18.54
CA GLN A 282 -30.24 -17.21 18.39
C GLN A 282 -29.27 -18.16 19.11
N ILE A 283 -28.87 -17.78 20.33
CA ILE A 283 -27.95 -18.54 21.19
C ILE A 283 -28.74 -19.62 21.94
N ARG A 284 -28.72 -20.84 21.40
CA ARG A 284 -29.49 -21.98 21.95
C ARG A 284 -28.64 -23.02 22.66
N LYS A 285 -27.31 -22.96 22.50
CA LYS A 285 -26.32 -23.91 23.04
C LYS A 285 -25.01 -23.19 23.33
N HIS A 286 -24.17 -23.76 24.19
CA HIS A 286 -22.81 -23.25 24.47
C HIS A 286 -22.00 -22.96 23.21
N ALA A 287 -22.02 -23.84 22.21
CA ALA A 287 -21.31 -23.62 20.95
C ALA A 287 -21.79 -22.39 20.15
N ASN A 288 -23.06 -21.99 20.29
CA ASN A 288 -23.57 -20.74 19.70
C ASN A 288 -22.99 -19.53 20.43
N LEU A 289 -22.94 -19.57 21.76
CA LEU A 289 -22.39 -18.48 22.57
C LEU A 289 -20.91 -18.28 22.26
N THR A 290 -20.12 -19.36 22.22
CA THR A 290 -18.69 -19.26 21.90
C THR A 290 -18.45 -18.75 20.47
N ARG A 291 -19.33 -19.12 19.53
CA ARG A 291 -19.30 -18.57 18.16
C ARG A 291 -19.63 -17.08 18.14
N TYR A 292 -20.64 -16.65 18.90
CA TYR A 292 -21.01 -15.25 19.04
C TYR A 292 -19.84 -14.40 19.56
N MET A 293 -19.15 -14.84 20.62
CA MET A 293 -17.93 -14.20 21.13
C MET A 293 -16.85 -14.05 20.05
N THR A 294 -16.68 -15.08 19.22
CA THR A 294 -15.76 -15.05 18.07
C THR A 294 -16.17 -14.02 17.02
N LEU A 295 -17.46 -13.85 16.75
CA LEU A 295 -17.96 -12.83 15.81
C LEU A 295 -17.73 -11.42 16.37
N ILE A 296 -17.99 -11.19 17.66
CA ILE A 296 -17.73 -9.92 18.35
C ILE A 296 -16.24 -9.56 18.28
N GLN A 297 -15.35 -10.51 18.57
CA GLN A 297 -13.90 -10.31 18.41
C GLN A 297 -13.55 -9.87 16.98
N GLY A 298 -14.21 -10.45 15.97
CA GLY A 298 -14.03 -10.07 14.58
C GLY A 298 -14.53 -8.65 14.28
N MET A 299 -15.69 -8.26 14.84
CA MET A 299 -16.26 -6.91 14.72
C MET A 299 -15.38 -5.86 15.38
N ALA A 300 -14.85 -6.15 16.57
CA ALA A 300 -13.89 -5.28 17.26
C ALA A 300 -12.63 -5.06 16.41
N LYS A 301 -12.11 -6.11 15.76
CA LYS A 301 -11.00 -5.98 14.82
C LYS A 301 -11.34 -5.08 13.61
N LEU A 302 -12.55 -5.21 13.04
CA LEU A 302 -13.00 -4.34 11.94
C LEU A 302 -13.11 -2.87 12.40
N TRP A 303 -13.64 -2.63 13.60
CA TRP A 303 -13.74 -1.31 14.23
C TRP A 303 -12.37 -0.64 14.33
N ILE A 304 -11.37 -1.35 14.85
CA ILE A 304 -9.99 -0.82 14.94
C ILE A 304 -9.41 -0.51 13.55
N HIS A 305 -9.65 -1.37 12.54
CA HIS A 305 -9.15 -1.09 11.19
C HIS A 305 -9.77 0.14 10.54
N LEU A 306 -11.06 0.41 10.78
CA LEU A 306 -11.77 1.54 10.19
C LEU A 306 -11.12 2.88 10.52
N PHE A 307 -10.64 3.03 11.76
CA PHE A 307 -10.21 4.32 12.29
C PHE A 307 -8.70 4.49 12.45
N THR A 308 -7.93 3.39 12.47
CA THR A 308 -6.48 3.47 12.61
C THR A 308 -5.75 3.40 11.27
N GLY A 309 -6.35 2.72 10.29
CA GLY A 309 -5.68 2.32 9.05
C GLY A 309 -4.51 1.35 9.26
N MET A 310 -4.39 0.71 10.42
CA MET A 310 -3.38 -0.32 10.71
C MET A 310 -3.47 -1.51 9.73
N ARG A 311 -2.35 -2.18 9.48
CA ARG A 311 -2.29 -3.42 8.70
C ARG A 311 -2.83 -4.59 9.52
N ASP A 312 -3.28 -5.63 8.84
CA ASP A 312 -3.86 -6.81 9.50
C ASP A 312 -2.95 -7.40 10.58
N ASN A 313 -1.66 -7.59 10.26
CA ASN A 313 -0.68 -8.08 11.23
C ASN A 313 -0.40 -7.08 12.37
N GLU A 314 -0.51 -5.77 12.13
CA GLU A 314 -0.30 -4.76 13.18
C GLU A 314 -1.46 -4.80 14.18
N VAL A 315 -2.70 -4.99 13.72
CA VAL A 315 -3.88 -5.13 14.59
C VAL A 315 -3.87 -6.46 15.35
N ASN A 316 -3.48 -7.57 14.71
CA ASN A 316 -3.39 -8.88 15.38
C ASN A 316 -2.31 -8.90 16.49
N GLN A 317 -1.40 -7.92 16.51
CA GLN A 317 -0.29 -7.81 17.45
C GLN A 317 -0.50 -6.68 18.49
N LEU A 318 -1.72 -6.18 18.64
CA LEU A 318 -2.07 -5.27 19.73
C LEU A 318 -2.09 -6.04 21.05
N SER A 319 -1.50 -5.46 22.10
CA SER A 319 -1.57 -5.96 23.48
C SER A 319 -2.93 -5.65 24.10
N TYR A 320 -3.26 -6.33 25.19
CA TYR A 320 -4.49 -6.12 25.94
C TYR A 320 -4.63 -4.67 26.40
N ASP A 321 -3.52 -4.05 26.83
CA ASP A 321 -3.42 -2.67 27.32
C ASP A 321 -3.06 -1.64 26.23
N CYS A 322 -3.30 -1.97 24.96
CA CYS A 322 -2.84 -1.14 23.83
C CYS A 322 -3.40 0.29 23.81
N TYR A 323 -4.54 0.56 24.44
CA TYR A 323 -5.16 1.89 24.44
C TYR A 323 -4.52 2.80 25.49
N GLN A 324 -4.09 3.99 25.06
CA GLN A 324 -3.50 5.00 25.93
C GLN A 324 -3.96 6.40 25.53
N THR A 325 -3.82 7.35 26.45
CA THR A 325 -4.03 8.78 26.20
C THR A 325 -2.72 9.55 26.38
N VAL A 326 -2.40 10.42 25.44
CA VAL A 326 -1.21 11.27 25.47
C VAL A 326 -1.65 12.73 25.55
N GLN A 327 -1.16 13.44 26.57
CA GLN A 327 -1.40 14.88 26.68
C GLN A 327 -0.45 15.62 25.73
N SER A 328 -0.99 16.38 24.78
CA SER A 328 -0.20 17.23 23.88
C SER A 328 -0.65 18.68 24.02
N ASN A 329 0.19 19.51 24.65
CA ASN A 329 -0.04 20.92 24.96
C ASN A 329 -1.41 21.18 25.65
N GLU A 330 -2.50 21.28 24.88
CA GLU A 330 -3.87 21.61 25.31
C GLU A 330 -4.91 20.52 24.98
N HIS A 331 -4.55 19.46 24.25
CA HIS A 331 -5.49 18.42 23.83
C HIS A 331 -5.10 17.04 24.35
N LEU A 332 -6.11 16.31 24.84
CA LEU A 332 -5.99 14.89 25.16
C LEU A 332 -6.06 14.10 23.84
N VAL A 333 -5.00 13.39 23.49
CA VAL A 333 -4.92 12.61 22.26
C VAL A 333 -5.05 11.13 22.57
N HIS A 334 -6.02 10.48 21.93
CA HIS A 334 -6.22 9.03 22.06
C HIS A 334 -5.31 8.29 21.09
N VAL A 335 -4.60 7.26 21.60
CA VAL A 335 -3.68 6.47 20.79
C VAL A 335 -3.82 4.97 21.06
N LEU A 336 -3.54 4.17 20.04
CA LEU A 336 -3.28 2.74 20.19
C LEU A 336 -1.80 2.47 20.03
N MET A 337 -1.20 1.91 21.07
CA MET A 337 0.17 1.42 21.12
C MET A 337 0.24 0.04 20.47
N GLY A 338 1.24 -0.17 19.61
CA GLY A 338 1.45 -1.46 18.96
C GLY A 338 2.78 -1.54 18.27
N TYR A 339 2.97 -2.55 17.44
CA TYR A 339 4.24 -2.79 16.77
C TYR A 339 4.12 -2.69 15.26
N THR A 340 5.15 -2.14 14.61
CA THR A 340 5.26 -2.18 13.13
C THR A 340 6.58 -2.80 12.69
N SER A 341 6.49 -3.67 11.70
CA SER A 341 7.64 -4.34 11.06
C SER A 341 8.13 -3.64 9.78
N LYS A 342 7.44 -2.58 9.33
CA LYS A 342 7.70 -1.94 8.04
C LYS A 342 8.77 -0.87 8.06
N LEU A 343 9.03 -0.28 9.22
CA LEU A 343 9.93 0.86 9.28
C LEU A 343 11.40 0.43 9.23
N HIS A 344 11.77 -0.73 9.79
CA HIS A 344 13.17 -1.12 9.98
C HIS A 344 13.28 -2.64 10.05
N GLY A 345 14.22 -3.24 9.30
CA GLY A 345 14.25 -4.67 8.96
C GLY A 345 14.73 -5.64 10.05
N GLY A 346 14.61 -5.30 11.35
CA GLY A 346 15.16 -6.12 12.44
C GLY A 346 14.19 -6.29 13.61
N GLY A 347 12.90 -6.35 13.28
CA GLY A 347 11.88 -6.75 14.24
C GLY A 347 10.73 -5.76 14.33
N ASN A 348 9.84 -6.08 15.24
CA ASN A 348 8.68 -5.28 15.58
C ASN A 348 9.12 -4.08 16.42
N LYS A 349 9.05 -2.86 15.87
CA LYS A 349 9.33 -1.64 16.63
C LYS A 349 8.03 -1.11 17.24
N SER A 350 8.05 -0.81 18.54
CA SER A 350 6.95 -0.14 19.23
C SER A 350 6.66 1.23 18.57
N THR A 351 5.38 1.50 18.33
CA THR A 351 4.87 2.73 17.73
C THR A 351 3.42 2.94 18.16
N TYR A 352 2.81 4.04 17.71
CA TYR A 352 1.44 4.40 18.05
C TYR A 352 0.63 4.81 16.82
N TRP A 353 -0.68 4.67 16.90
CA TRP A 353 -1.66 5.17 15.94
C TRP A 353 -2.59 6.15 16.63
N ILE A 354 -2.74 7.34 16.05
CA ILE A 354 -3.66 8.34 16.57
C ILE A 354 -5.09 7.91 16.22
N THR A 355 -5.99 8.05 17.17
CA THR A 355 -7.41 7.68 17.07
C THR A 355 -8.25 8.64 17.91
N PHE A 356 -9.49 8.26 18.20
CA PHE A 356 -10.50 9.02 18.93
C PHE A 356 -11.07 8.16 20.07
N GLU A 357 -11.82 8.78 20.98
CA GLU A 357 -12.30 8.17 22.22
C GLU A 357 -13.11 6.88 21.99
N ASP A 358 -14.03 6.87 21.04
CA ASP A 358 -14.93 5.73 20.79
C ASP A 358 -14.21 4.50 20.21
N ILE A 359 -12.90 4.59 19.93
CA ILE A 359 -12.10 3.39 19.65
C ILE A 359 -12.22 2.36 20.79
N GLN A 360 -12.44 2.85 22.02
CA GLN A 360 -12.62 2.06 23.23
C GLN A 360 -13.79 1.09 23.13
N ILE A 361 -14.85 1.41 22.37
CA ILE A 361 -15.98 0.51 22.17
C ILE A 361 -15.51 -0.85 21.64
N GLY A 362 -14.65 -0.85 20.62
CA GLY A 362 -14.08 -2.07 20.06
C GLY A 362 -12.98 -2.68 20.94
N VAL A 363 -12.15 -1.85 21.58
CA VAL A 363 -11.08 -2.33 22.47
C VAL A 363 -11.67 -3.05 23.69
N HIS A 364 -12.64 -2.47 24.37
CA HIS A 364 -13.32 -3.07 25.52
C HIS A 364 -14.01 -4.37 25.14
N ALA A 365 -14.71 -4.41 23.98
CA ALA A 365 -15.34 -5.64 23.52
C ALA A 365 -14.32 -6.77 23.30
N ALA A 366 -13.16 -6.45 22.71
CA ALA A 366 -12.09 -7.41 22.50
C ALA A 366 -11.44 -7.86 23.83
N GLN A 367 -11.22 -6.93 24.76
CA GLN A 367 -10.71 -7.20 26.11
C GLN A 367 -11.62 -8.15 26.88
N SER A 368 -12.93 -7.89 26.93
CA SER A 368 -13.90 -8.77 27.60
C SER A 368 -13.97 -10.16 26.98
N VAL A 369 -13.85 -10.27 25.65
CA VAL A 369 -13.72 -11.59 25.00
C VAL A 369 -12.41 -12.28 25.42
N GLY A 370 -11.32 -11.54 25.53
CA GLY A 370 -10.02 -12.04 25.97
C GLY A 370 -10.05 -12.59 27.40
N GLU A 371 -10.66 -11.87 28.35
CA GLU A 371 -10.87 -12.33 29.72
C GLU A 371 -11.66 -13.66 29.75
N ILE A 372 -12.76 -13.73 28.98
CA ILE A 372 -13.55 -14.96 28.87
C ILE A 372 -12.72 -16.11 28.28
N TYR A 373 -11.88 -15.85 27.30
CA TYR A 373 -11.02 -16.88 26.70
C TYR A 373 -9.92 -17.34 27.66
N ALA A 374 -9.40 -16.47 28.52
CA ALA A 374 -8.49 -16.86 29.59
C ALA A 374 -9.18 -17.79 30.61
N LEU A 375 -10.45 -17.56 30.96
CA LEU A 375 -11.23 -18.47 31.81
C LEU A 375 -11.41 -19.85 31.18
N LEU A 376 -11.66 -19.89 29.86
CA LEU A 376 -11.83 -21.14 29.12
C LEU A 376 -10.49 -21.88 28.90
N ASN A 377 -9.35 -21.22 29.07
CA ASN A 377 -8.02 -21.75 28.80
C ASN A 377 -7.10 -21.54 30.00
N SER A 378 -7.05 -22.51 30.91
CA SER A 378 -6.26 -22.45 32.16
C SER A 378 -4.75 -22.26 32.01
N HIS A 379 -4.21 -22.31 30.79
CA HIS A 379 -2.79 -22.13 30.48
C HIS A 379 -2.49 -20.73 29.92
N TYR A 380 -3.51 -19.89 29.73
CA TYR A 380 -3.33 -18.50 29.36
C TYR A 380 -2.98 -17.71 30.62
N ASP A 381 -2.00 -16.83 30.52
CA ASP A 381 -1.55 -15.97 31.61
C ASP A 381 -1.86 -14.50 31.29
N MET A 382 -2.78 -13.92 32.07
CA MET A 382 -3.17 -12.52 31.98
C MET A 382 -2.48 -11.65 33.05
N SER A 383 -1.53 -12.19 33.82
CA SER A 383 -0.86 -11.49 34.92
C SER A 383 -0.16 -10.21 34.45
N ASN A 384 0.35 -10.22 33.22
CA ASN A 384 0.90 -9.06 32.54
C ASN A 384 0.08 -8.70 31.29
N PRO A 385 -0.78 -7.66 31.35
CA PRO A 385 -1.59 -7.22 30.22
C PRO A 385 -0.81 -6.86 28.96
N ALA A 386 0.43 -6.35 29.10
CA ALA A 386 1.29 -6.03 27.96
C ALA A 386 1.75 -7.29 27.20
N GLU A 387 1.82 -8.43 27.90
CA GLU A 387 2.21 -9.74 27.35
C GLU A 387 0.99 -10.62 27.01
N TYR A 388 -0.22 -10.06 27.09
CA TYR A 388 -1.44 -10.73 26.64
C TYR A 388 -1.98 -10.05 25.37
N PRO A 389 -2.35 -10.80 24.31
CA PRO A 389 -2.87 -10.21 23.09
C PRO A 389 -4.29 -9.68 23.26
N LEU A 390 -4.63 -8.59 22.57
CA LEU A 390 -6.01 -8.09 22.49
C LEU A 390 -6.96 -9.09 21.79
N PHE A 391 -6.42 -9.88 20.86
CA PHE A 391 -7.17 -10.86 20.06
C PHE A 391 -6.65 -12.30 20.28
N PRO A 392 -6.84 -12.88 21.48
CA PRO A 392 -6.40 -14.24 21.76
C PRO A 392 -7.23 -15.27 20.97
N THR A 393 -6.66 -16.43 20.67
CA THR A 393 -7.44 -17.53 20.11
C THR A 393 -8.37 -18.15 21.16
N LEU A 394 -9.55 -18.63 20.73
CA LEU A 394 -10.48 -19.36 21.60
C LEU A 394 -9.91 -20.70 22.07
N TYR A 395 -9.27 -21.43 21.16
CA TYR A 395 -8.62 -22.70 21.44
C TYR A 395 -7.18 -22.59 20.98
N SER A 396 -6.24 -22.80 21.91
CA SER A 396 -4.90 -23.26 21.53
C SER A 396 -5.07 -24.47 20.62
N GLN A 397 -4.32 -24.56 19.51
CA GLN A 397 -4.39 -25.68 18.56
C GLN A 397 -3.84 -27.00 19.17
N LYS A 398 -4.26 -27.37 20.39
CA LYS A 398 -3.89 -28.61 21.07
C LYS A 398 -4.26 -29.89 20.31
N HIS A 399 -5.12 -29.83 19.28
CA HIS A 399 -5.62 -31.04 18.61
C HIS A 399 -5.59 -31.08 17.07
N ARG A 400 -4.98 -30.12 16.36
CA ARG A 400 -4.81 -30.27 14.89
C ARG A 400 -3.39 -30.24 14.36
N ASN A 401 -2.42 -29.73 15.11
CA ASN A 401 -1.01 -29.94 14.81
C ASN A 401 -0.29 -30.30 16.12
N LYS A 402 0.30 -31.49 16.19
CA LYS A 402 1.46 -31.69 17.08
C LYS A 402 2.48 -30.62 16.69
N ASN A 403 3.12 -30.03 17.70
CA ASN A 403 3.95 -28.82 17.65
C ASN A 403 3.13 -27.59 18.05
N ASN A 404 2.95 -27.47 19.36
CA ASN A 404 2.94 -26.20 20.05
C ASN A 404 4.24 -26.23 20.85
N ARG A 405 5.09 -25.24 20.67
CA ARG A 405 6.48 -25.31 21.08
C ARG A 405 6.73 -24.30 22.23
N ASN A 406 7.03 -24.59 23.51
CA ASN A 406 7.37 -25.78 24.31
C ASN A 406 8.24 -26.89 23.68
N ILE A 407 8.74 -26.67 22.47
CA ILE A 407 9.49 -27.64 21.67
C ILE A 407 10.45 -26.74 20.82
N GLU A 408 11.52 -27.23 20.22
CA GLU A 408 12.62 -26.37 19.68
C GLU A 408 12.62 -25.87 18.20
N HIS A 409 11.55 -25.97 17.39
CA HIS A 409 11.51 -25.81 15.90
C HIS A 409 10.06 -25.63 15.31
N GLU A 410 9.28 -24.62 15.74
CA GLU A 410 8.09 -24.17 14.99
C GLU A 410 8.44 -22.84 14.35
N THR A 411 8.18 -22.72 13.06
CA THR A 411 8.66 -21.60 12.24
C THR A 411 7.56 -20.74 11.63
N ASP A 412 6.27 -20.98 11.95
CA ASP A 412 5.18 -20.36 11.18
C ASP A 412 4.23 -19.41 11.93
N PHE A 413 4.33 -19.25 13.25
CA PHE A 413 3.71 -18.11 13.93
C PHE A 413 4.33 -17.90 15.32
N ILE A 414 5.20 -16.91 15.46
CA ILE A 414 5.66 -16.46 16.78
C ILE A 414 4.55 -15.53 17.31
N SER A 415 3.79 -15.99 18.31
CA SER A 415 3.05 -15.03 19.14
C SER A 415 4.11 -14.19 19.85
N ASN A 416 4.08 -12.86 19.71
CA ASN A 416 4.99 -11.98 20.46
C ASN A 416 4.58 -11.83 21.93
N PHE A 417 3.63 -12.66 22.38
CA PHE A 417 2.98 -12.57 23.66
C PHE A 417 3.18 -13.90 24.38
N GLU A 418 3.77 -13.85 25.57
CA GLU A 418 3.94 -15.03 26.42
C GLU A 418 2.60 -15.49 27.02
N GLY A 419 1.65 -14.57 27.22
CA GLY A 419 0.39 -14.82 27.92
C GLY A 419 -0.64 -15.63 27.13
N ALA A 420 -0.72 -15.46 25.81
CA ALA A 420 -1.59 -16.28 24.95
C ALA A 420 -1.21 -16.21 23.46
N PRO A 421 -1.58 -17.22 22.66
CA PRO A 421 -1.44 -17.19 21.21
C PRO A 421 -2.43 -16.22 20.55
N THR A 422 -1.95 -15.53 19.51
CA THR A 422 -2.71 -14.60 18.67
C THR A 422 -3.48 -15.31 17.56
N ARG A 423 -4.61 -14.73 17.15
CA ARG A 423 -5.44 -15.28 16.08
C ARG A 423 -4.81 -15.08 14.69
N THR A 424 -4.69 -16.16 13.92
CA THR A 424 -4.13 -16.13 12.56
C THR A 424 -5.10 -15.54 11.52
N GLN A 425 -4.54 -14.94 10.47
CA GLN A 425 -5.28 -14.26 9.39
C GLN A 425 -6.26 -15.18 8.63
N SER A 426 -5.88 -16.43 8.37
CA SER A 426 -6.73 -17.42 7.66
C SER A 426 -8.01 -17.75 8.43
N ASN A 427 -7.99 -17.62 9.76
CA ASN A 427 -9.16 -17.85 10.60
C ASN A 427 -10.09 -16.64 10.64
N PHE A 428 -9.66 -15.42 10.32
CA PHE A 428 -10.53 -14.24 10.33
C PHE A 428 -11.48 -14.23 9.12
N ASN A 429 -10.96 -14.55 7.93
CA ASN A 429 -11.74 -14.51 6.68
C ASN A 429 -12.96 -15.46 6.69
N GLN A 430 -12.90 -16.55 7.46
CA GLN A 430 -13.99 -17.52 7.60
C GLN A 430 -15.26 -16.94 8.24
N TYR A 431 -15.16 -15.81 8.94
CA TYR A 431 -16.27 -15.22 9.69
C TYR A 431 -16.86 -13.98 9.02
N LEU A 432 -16.20 -13.42 8.00
CA LEU A 432 -16.64 -12.18 7.36
C LEU A 432 -18.05 -12.26 6.78
N SER A 433 -18.38 -13.36 6.09
CA SER A 433 -19.75 -13.55 5.54
C SER A 433 -20.81 -13.56 6.64
N ARG A 434 -20.53 -14.19 7.79
CA ARG A 434 -21.44 -14.20 8.94
C ARG A 434 -21.52 -12.84 9.63
N ILE A 435 -20.41 -12.11 9.71
CA ILE A 435 -20.37 -10.75 10.24
C ILE A 435 -21.25 -9.83 9.37
N SER A 436 -21.11 -9.88 8.05
CA SER A 436 -21.93 -9.07 7.14
C SER A 436 -23.43 -9.32 7.32
N VAL A 437 -23.84 -10.58 7.52
CA VAL A 437 -25.24 -10.93 7.79
C VAL A 437 -25.70 -10.39 9.15
N LEU A 438 -24.87 -10.48 10.21
CA LEU A 438 -25.25 -10.01 11.55
C LEU A 438 -25.34 -8.48 11.63
N LEU A 439 -24.56 -7.77 10.82
CA LEU A 439 -24.59 -6.30 10.73
C LEU A 439 -25.81 -5.79 9.94
N GLY A 440 -26.53 -6.67 9.24
CA GLY A 440 -27.83 -6.38 8.65
C GLY A 440 -27.79 -5.96 7.17
N ASP A 441 -28.98 -5.78 6.62
CA ASP A 441 -29.21 -5.58 5.18
C ASP A 441 -28.72 -4.24 4.64
N GLY A 442 -28.38 -3.28 5.51
CA GLY A 442 -27.74 -2.03 5.12
C GLY A 442 -26.40 -2.23 4.39
N LEU A 443 -25.76 -3.39 4.54
CA LEU A 443 -24.52 -3.76 3.85
C LEU A 443 -24.70 -4.47 2.51
N LYS A 444 -25.95 -4.68 2.06
CA LYS A 444 -26.20 -5.19 0.71
C LYS A 444 -25.90 -4.11 -0.33
N ILE A 445 -25.26 -4.51 -1.41
CA ILE A 445 -24.86 -3.63 -2.51
C ILE A 445 -26.10 -3.17 -3.27
N THR A 446 -26.17 -1.88 -3.55
CA THR A 446 -27.23 -1.22 -4.32
C THR A 446 -26.65 -0.61 -5.59
N GLU A 447 -27.51 -0.25 -6.55
CA GLU A 447 -27.07 0.44 -7.78
C GLU A 447 -26.36 1.77 -7.49
N SER A 448 -26.75 2.49 -6.42
CA SER A 448 -26.05 3.74 -6.04
C SER A 448 -24.60 3.49 -5.61
N ASP A 449 -24.31 2.34 -5.00
CA ASP A 449 -22.94 2.01 -4.59
C ASP A 449 -22.05 1.71 -5.79
N ILE A 450 -22.60 1.01 -6.79
CA ILE A 450 -21.89 0.73 -8.05
C ILE A 450 -21.67 2.02 -8.84
N ALA A 451 -22.68 2.89 -8.91
CA ALA A 451 -22.56 4.19 -9.56
C ALA A 451 -21.49 5.07 -8.88
N GLU A 452 -21.37 5.04 -7.55
CA GLU A 452 -20.27 5.73 -6.83
C GLU A 452 -18.91 5.17 -7.24
N LEU A 453 -18.77 3.84 -7.34
CA LEU A 453 -17.52 3.20 -7.75
C LEU A 453 -17.16 3.52 -9.21
N GLU A 454 -18.13 3.52 -10.12
CA GLU A 454 -17.97 3.92 -11.51
C GLU A 454 -17.56 5.40 -11.63
N ALA A 455 -18.13 6.28 -10.82
CA ALA A 455 -17.72 7.68 -10.75
C ALA A 455 -16.30 7.85 -10.16
N PHE A 456 -15.92 7.00 -9.19
CA PHE A 456 -14.61 7.02 -8.54
C PHE A 456 -13.49 6.47 -9.44
N ASP A 457 -13.78 5.44 -10.24
CA ASP A 457 -12.87 4.80 -11.18
C ASP A 457 -13.64 4.29 -12.41
N GLY A 458 -13.85 5.19 -13.38
CA GLY A 458 -14.61 4.90 -14.60
C GLY A 458 -13.91 3.98 -15.60
N PHE A 459 -12.64 3.63 -15.37
CA PHE A 459 -11.89 2.70 -16.23
C PHE A 459 -11.98 1.25 -15.75
N ARG A 460 -12.58 1.02 -14.58
CA ARG A 460 -12.77 -0.32 -14.01
C ARG A 460 -14.18 -0.81 -14.26
N ASN A 461 -14.31 -2.02 -14.81
CA ASN A 461 -15.61 -2.65 -15.04
C ASN A 461 -16.15 -3.26 -13.74
N TRP A 462 -16.76 -2.42 -12.90
CA TRP A 462 -17.26 -2.82 -11.59
C TRP A 462 -18.38 -3.86 -11.64
N ARG A 463 -19.18 -3.85 -12.72
CA ARG A 463 -20.36 -4.73 -12.87
C ARG A 463 -19.98 -6.18 -13.14
N GLU A 464 -18.82 -6.45 -13.73
CA GLU A 464 -18.31 -7.81 -13.95
C GLU A 464 -17.54 -8.37 -12.74
N GLU A 465 -17.30 -7.57 -11.70
CA GLU A 465 -16.61 -8.06 -10.52
C GLU A 465 -17.52 -8.95 -9.67
N LYS A 466 -17.15 -10.23 -9.53
CA LYS A 466 -17.88 -11.22 -8.73
C LYS A 466 -18.16 -10.77 -7.29
N ASP A 467 -17.26 -9.94 -6.73
CA ASP A 467 -17.34 -9.47 -5.36
C ASP A 467 -18.06 -8.09 -5.22
N CYS A 468 -18.68 -7.61 -6.30
CA CYS A 468 -19.40 -6.32 -6.38
C CYS A 468 -20.74 -6.49 -7.11
N GLN A 469 -21.54 -7.48 -6.72
CA GLN A 469 -22.85 -7.76 -7.34
C GLN A 469 -23.98 -7.13 -6.54
N VAL A 470 -24.95 -6.51 -7.22
CA VAL A 470 -26.10 -5.86 -6.58
C VAL A 470 -26.99 -6.90 -5.89
N GLY A 471 -27.45 -6.57 -4.68
CA GLY A 471 -28.24 -7.46 -3.81
C GLY A 471 -27.39 -8.36 -2.90
N GLU A 472 -26.14 -8.61 -3.23
CA GLU A 472 -25.20 -9.36 -2.39
C GLU A 472 -24.61 -8.48 -1.28
N TYR A 473 -24.13 -9.11 -0.20
CA TYR A 473 -23.41 -8.38 0.85
C TYR A 473 -22.05 -7.91 0.35
N TRP A 474 -21.65 -6.69 0.74
CA TRP A 474 -20.32 -6.18 0.43
C TRP A 474 -19.22 -7.11 0.94
N ASN A 475 -18.30 -7.50 0.06
CA ASN A 475 -17.16 -8.32 0.43
C ASN A 475 -16.13 -7.49 1.21
N ILE A 476 -16.14 -7.62 2.54
CA ILE A 476 -15.27 -6.89 3.47
C ILE A 476 -13.85 -7.45 3.42
N CYS A 477 -12.86 -6.59 3.20
CA CYS A 477 -11.43 -6.90 3.27
C CYS A 477 -10.70 -5.84 4.11
N THR A 478 -9.85 -6.23 5.06
CA THR A 478 -9.19 -5.28 5.98
C THR A 478 -8.34 -4.21 5.28
N HIS A 479 -7.76 -4.54 4.11
CA HIS A 479 -7.02 -3.57 3.30
C HIS A 479 -7.91 -2.46 2.69
N GLN A 480 -9.21 -2.70 2.53
CA GLN A 480 -10.15 -1.69 2.00
C GLN A 480 -10.32 -0.52 2.99
N PHE A 481 -10.30 -0.78 4.30
CA PHE A 481 -10.45 0.27 5.30
C PHE A 481 -9.31 1.27 5.26
N ARG A 482 -8.08 0.75 5.15
CA ARG A 482 -6.90 1.61 4.98
C ARG A 482 -6.96 2.44 3.70
N ARG A 483 -7.49 1.88 2.60
CA ARG A 483 -7.69 2.61 1.34
C ARG A 483 -8.80 3.66 1.45
N SER A 484 -9.93 3.30 2.05
CA SER A 484 -11.10 4.18 2.20
C SER A 484 -10.78 5.34 3.15
N LEU A 485 -10.11 5.08 4.27
CA LEU A 485 -9.64 6.11 5.21
C LEU A 485 -8.71 7.12 4.52
N ALA A 486 -7.76 6.65 3.69
CA ALA A 486 -6.91 7.56 2.93
C ALA A 486 -7.67 8.35 1.85
N VAL A 487 -8.63 7.73 1.17
CA VAL A 487 -9.42 8.39 0.11
C VAL A 487 -10.36 9.45 0.69
N TYR A 488 -11.19 9.10 1.67
CA TYR A 488 -12.14 10.03 2.28
C TYR A 488 -11.43 11.09 3.13
N GLY A 489 -10.36 10.72 3.84
CA GLY A 489 -9.51 11.68 4.54
C GLY A 489 -8.77 12.64 3.60
N ALA A 490 -8.40 12.19 2.41
CA ALA A 490 -7.84 13.05 1.37
C ALA A 490 -8.88 13.98 0.75
N ARG A 491 -10.08 13.46 0.51
CA ARG A 491 -11.19 14.19 -0.11
C ARG A 491 -11.72 15.30 0.79
N SER A 492 -11.68 15.11 2.11
CA SER A 492 -12.13 16.14 3.05
C SER A 492 -11.27 17.42 3.02
N GLY A 493 -10.04 17.34 2.53
CA GLY A 493 -9.08 18.45 2.57
C GLY A 493 -8.51 18.74 3.97
N MET A 494 -9.01 18.07 5.01
CA MET A 494 -8.56 18.26 6.40
C MET A 494 -7.27 17.48 6.70
N ILE A 495 -7.02 16.36 6.00
CA ILE A 495 -5.89 15.48 6.30
C ILE A 495 -4.77 15.65 5.26
N GLY A 496 -3.65 16.23 5.70
CA GLY A 496 -2.44 16.43 4.91
C GLY A 496 -1.75 15.12 4.51
N LEU A 497 -0.93 15.18 3.44
CA LEU A 497 -0.15 14.04 2.95
C LEU A 497 0.83 13.51 4.01
N GLY A 498 1.50 14.41 4.72
CA GLY A 498 2.44 14.07 5.81
C GLY A 498 1.75 13.33 6.96
N ALA A 499 0.59 13.82 7.40
CA ALA A 499 -0.19 13.19 8.47
C ALA A 499 -0.61 11.76 8.11
N LEU A 500 -1.11 11.54 6.89
CA LEU A 500 -1.43 10.19 6.41
C LEU A 500 -0.18 9.31 6.32
N SER A 501 0.95 9.84 5.87
CA SER A 501 2.22 9.11 5.81
C SER A 501 2.65 8.59 7.18
N VAL A 502 2.56 9.44 8.20
CA VAL A 502 2.88 9.11 9.60
C VAL A 502 1.88 8.13 10.20
N GLN A 503 0.57 8.34 10.00
CA GLN A 503 -0.46 7.41 10.47
C GLN A 503 -0.26 6.00 9.89
N PHE A 504 0.11 5.93 8.61
CA PHE A 504 0.26 4.68 7.89
C PHE A 504 1.66 4.06 8.00
N LYS A 505 2.61 4.72 8.67
CA LYS A 505 4.01 4.28 8.75
C LYS A 505 4.56 4.01 7.35
N HIS A 506 4.31 4.94 6.42
CA HIS A 506 4.82 4.85 5.05
C HIS A 506 6.26 5.35 4.97
N LEU A 507 7.06 4.69 4.14
CA LEU A 507 8.48 5.02 3.97
C LEU A 507 8.69 6.17 2.98
N THR A 508 7.78 6.33 2.02
CA THR A 508 7.86 7.36 0.99
C THR A 508 6.50 7.99 0.74
N GLU A 509 6.51 9.25 0.31
CA GLU A 509 5.29 9.97 -0.07
C GLU A 509 4.56 9.30 -1.24
N SER A 510 5.29 8.71 -2.19
CA SER A 510 4.69 7.96 -3.31
C SER A 510 3.80 6.81 -2.84
N MET A 511 4.13 6.16 -1.72
CA MET A 511 3.26 5.15 -1.13
C MET A 511 1.94 5.78 -0.69
N THR A 512 1.99 6.91 0.04
CA THR A 512 0.79 7.60 0.51
C THR A 512 -0.05 8.14 -0.64
N LEU A 513 0.58 8.70 -1.68
CA LEU A 513 -0.10 9.14 -2.91
C LEU A 513 -0.82 7.97 -3.58
N TYR A 514 -0.20 6.80 -3.66
CA TYR A 514 -0.87 5.59 -4.17
C TYR A 514 -2.15 5.29 -3.37
N TYR A 515 -2.11 5.32 -2.03
CA TYR A 515 -3.29 5.09 -1.19
C TYR A 515 -4.35 6.19 -1.24
N ARG A 516 -4.03 7.40 -1.71
CA ARG A 516 -4.98 8.51 -1.90
C ARG A 516 -5.42 8.69 -3.35
N ASN A 517 -4.92 7.87 -4.27
CA ASN A 517 -5.21 8.00 -5.70
C ASN A 517 -6.73 8.07 -5.96
N ASN A 518 -7.16 8.88 -6.93
CA ASN A 518 -8.56 9.15 -7.27
C ASN A 518 -9.42 9.79 -6.16
N ALA A 519 -8.85 10.23 -5.03
CA ALA A 519 -9.64 10.82 -3.95
C ALA A 519 -10.48 12.04 -4.37
N VAL A 520 -10.08 12.77 -5.42
CA VAL A 520 -10.83 13.91 -5.94
C VAL A 520 -12.22 13.52 -6.45
N PHE A 521 -12.40 12.28 -6.89
CA PHE A 521 -13.66 11.74 -7.43
C PHE A 521 -14.53 11.08 -6.36
N ALA A 522 -14.02 10.91 -5.13
CA ALA A 522 -14.80 10.36 -4.03
C ALA A 522 -15.81 11.39 -3.51
N PRO A 523 -16.97 10.95 -2.96
CA PRO A 523 -17.85 11.86 -2.23
C PRO A 523 -17.15 12.38 -0.97
N ASN A 524 -17.44 13.63 -0.61
CA ASN A 524 -16.90 14.21 0.62
C ASN A 524 -17.84 13.94 1.80
N ILE A 525 -17.56 12.86 2.52
CA ILE A 525 -18.40 12.37 3.64
C ILE A 525 -18.16 13.13 4.96
N LEU A 526 -17.13 13.98 5.04
CA LEU A 526 -16.74 14.70 6.26
C LEU A 526 -17.15 16.18 6.25
N VAL A 527 -17.83 16.62 5.20
CA VAL A 527 -18.31 18.00 5.01
C VAL A 527 -19.75 18.08 5.50
N SER A 528 -20.03 19.03 6.41
CA SER A 528 -21.38 19.31 6.89
C SER A 528 -22.29 19.76 5.75
N ASP A 529 -23.61 19.60 5.85
CA ASP A 529 -24.51 20.05 4.78
C ASP A 529 -24.37 21.55 4.47
N SER A 530 -24.09 22.38 5.48
CA SER A 530 -23.74 23.79 5.31
C SER A 530 -22.45 24.02 4.52
N GLN A 531 -21.45 23.16 4.68
CA GLN A 531 -20.22 23.22 3.88
C GLN A 531 -20.43 22.64 2.48
N LYS A 532 -21.36 21.70 2.29
CA LYS A 532 -21.74 21.22 0.94
C LYS A 532 -22.43 22.32 0.15
N GLU A 533 -23.36 23.06 0.76
CA GLU A 533 -23.97 24.25 0.17
C GLU A 533 -22.92 25.30 -0.16
N PHE A 534 -21.98 25.58 0.74
CA PHE A 534 -20.87 26.49 0.48
C PHE A 534 -19.94 26.01 -0.65
N LEU A 535 -19.65 24.71 -0.73
CA LEU A 535 -18.85 24.14 -1.82
C LEU A 535 -19.59 24.19 -3.16
N GLN A 536 -20.89 23.92 -3.17
CA GLN A 536 -21.74 24.06 -4.37
C GLN A 536 -21.82 25.53 -4.79
N GLU A 537 -21.95 26.45 -3.84
CA GLU A 537 -21.92 27.89 -4.09
C GLU A 537 -20.54 28.31 -4.61
N LEU A 538 -19.44 27.84 -4.03
CA LEU A 538 -18.09 28.08 -4.55
C LEU A 538 -17.90 27.52 -5.95
N GLU A 539 -18.41 26.33 -6.25
CA GLU A 539 -18.38 25.76 -7.60
C GLU A 539 -19.20 26.58 -8.58
N TYR A 540 -20.37 27.07 -8.16
CA TYR A 540 -21.19 27.98 -8.93
C TYR A 540 -20.48 29.32 -9.17
N GLN A 541 -19.93 29.95 -8.14
CA GLN A 541 -19.15 31.18 -8.24
C GLN A 541 -17.91 31.00 -9.13
N ARG A 542 -17.24 29.84 -9.06
CA ARG A 542 -16.12 29.51 -9.96
C ARG A 542 -16.58 29.41 -11.42
N LEU A 543 -17.74 28.81 -11.68
CA LEU A 543 -18.33 28.75 -13.02
C LEU A 543 -18.72 30.15 -13.53
N VAL A 544 -19.33 30.98 -12.69
CA VAL A 544 -19.67 32.37 -13.00
C VAL A 544 -18.42 33.19 -13.30
N HIS A 545 -17.36 33.02 -12.51
CA HIS A 545 -16.08 33.67 -12.74
C HIS A 545 -15.41 33.18 -14.04
N SER A 546 -15.42 31.87 -14.31
CA SER A 546 -14.92 31.30 -15.56
C SER A 546 -15.69 31.86 -16.78
N TYR A 547 -17.01 32.02 -16.67
CA TYR A 547 -17.81 32.69 -17.68
C TYR A 547 -17.42 34.16 -17.85
N ALA A 548 -17.28 34.94 -16.78
CA ALA A 548 -16.87 36.35 -16.88
C ALA A 548 -15.50 36.50 -17.57
N GLN A 549 -14.56 35.59 -17.26
CA GLN A 549 -13.26 35.56 -17.92
C GLN A 549 -13.36 35.15 -19.40
N PHE A 550 -14.25 34.23 -19.75
CA PHE A 550 -14.54 33.86 -21.15
C PHE A 550 -15.19 35.00 -21.91
N GLU A 551 -16.17 35.66 -21.29
CA GLU A 551 -16.86 36.81 -21.86
C GLU A 551 -15.88 37.94 -22.14
N TYR A 552 -15.02 38.29 -21.18
CA TYR A 552 -14.01 39.33 -21.38
C TYR A 552 -12.92 38.92 -22.38
N GLY A 553 -12.31 37.74 -22.18
CA GLY A 553 -11.14 37.30 -22.94
C GLY A 553 -11.44 36.71 -24.31
N VAL A 554 -12.68 36.30 -24.58
CA VAL A 554 -13.09 35.71 -25.86
C VAL A 554 -14.21 36.51 -26.50
N ILE A 555 -15.37 36.69 -25.87
CA ILE A 555 -16.54 37.32 -26.52
C ILE A 555 -16.27 38.80 -26.81
N ASN A 556 -15.90 39.56 -25.78
CA ASN A 556 -15.73 41.01 -25.81
C ASN A 556 -14.27 41.45 -26.01
N SER A 557 -13.34 40.50 -26.22
CA SER A 557 -11.93 40.84 -26.49
C SER A 557 -11.81 41.69 -27.75
N SER A 558 -11.16 42.85 -27.60
CA SER A 558 -10.83 43.79 -28.68
C SER A 558 -9.64 43.32 -29.52
N SER A 559 -8.77 42.50 -28.93
CA SER A 559 -7.64 41.89 -29.63
C SER A 559 -8.08 40.70 -30.49
N ARG A 560 -7.37 40.48 -31.60
CA ARG A 560 -7.59 39.32 -32.45
C ARG A 560 -7.07 38.08 -31.75
N LEU A 561 -7.91 37.05 -31.65
CA LEU A 561 -7.59 35.81 -30.92
C LEU A 561 -6.76 34.83 -31.78
N LEU A 562 -5.74 34.22 -31.17
CA LEU A 562 -4.83 33.26 -31.80
C LEU A 562 -4.76 31.94 -30.99
N GLY A 563 -4.07 30.95 -31.55
CA GLY A 563 -4.01 29.58 -31.00
C GLY A 563 -5.07 28.69 -31.64
N GLY A 564 -5.07 27.39 -31.30
CA GLY A 564 -5.99 26.44 -31.93
C GLY A 564 -7.46 26.82 -31.75
N ALA A 565 -7.86 27.08 -30.52
CA ALA A 565 -9.23 27.48 -30.19
C ALA A 565 -9.47 28.97 -30.47
N GLY A 566 -8.45 29.82 -30.24
CA GLY A 566 -8.58 31.26 -30.49
C GLY A 566 -8.87 31.56 -31.96
N THR A 567 -8.20 30.87 -32.90
CA THR A 567 -8.46 31.02 -34.33
C THR A 567 -9.88 30.60 -34.71
N TYR A 568 -10.39 29.51 -34.12
CA TYR A 568 -11.77 29.08 -34.32
C TYR A 568 -12.76 30.14 -33.83
N PHE A 569 -12.58 30.67 -32.61
CA PHE A 569 -13.48 31.70 -32.07
C PHE A 569 -13.39 33.02 -32.84
N GLN A 570 -12.20 33.40 -33.32
CA GLN A 570 -12.04 34.58 -34.17
C GLN A 570 -12.80 34.43 -35.49
N LEU A 571 -12.75 33.25 -36.13
CA LEU A 571 -13.53 33.01 -37.34
C LEU A 571 -15.04 33.13 -37.11
N GLN A 572 -15.52 32.72 -35.93
CA GLN A 572 -16.93 32.90 -35.56
C GLN A 572 -17.28 34.37 -35.29
N LYS A 573 -16.33 35.17 -34.74
CA LYS A 573 -16.48 36.62 -34.59
C LYS A 573 -16.60 37.30 -35.94
N ASP A 574 -15.65 37.03 -36.83
CA ASP A 574 -15.57 37.64 -38.16
C ASP A 574 -16.80 37.31 -39.03
N ARG A 575 -17.49 36.20 -38.75
CA ARG A 575 -18.73 35.78 -39.42
C ARG A 575 -20.02 36.24 -38.73
N GLU A 576 -19.93 37.00 -37.64
CA GLU A 576 -21.06 37.42 -36.79
C GLU A 576 -21.92 36.25 -36.26
N GLN A 577 -21.31 35.06 -36.11
CA GLN A 577 -22.01 33.83 -35.70
C GLN A 577 -21.88 33.53 -34.21
N LEU A 578 -21.13 34.34 -33.44
CA LEU A 578 -20.94 34.08 -32.00
C LEU A 578 -22.26 34.03 -31.23
N LEU A 579 -23.22 34.90 -31.56
CA LEU A 579 -24.55 34.93 -30.93
C LEU A 579 -25.39 33.69 -31.24
N LYS A 580 -25.08 32.94 -32.30
CA LYS A 580 -25.70 31.63 -32.57
C LYS A 580 -25.04 30.51 -31.77
N VAL A 581 -23.73 30.61 -31.52
CA VAL A 581 -22.96 29.62 -30.76
C VAL A 581 -23.20 29.78 -29.25
N PHE A 582 -23.28 31.03 -28.76
CA PHE A 582 -23.49 31.43 -27.36
C PHE A 582 -24.67 32.40 -27.26
N PRO A 583 -25.92 31.91 -27.24
CA PRO A 583 -27.11 32.75 -27.36
C PRO A 583 -27.43 33.60 -26.12
N ASN A 584 -27.14 33.11 -24.91
CA ASN A 584 -27.26 33.88 -23.67
C ASN A 584 -26.32 33.35 -22.57
N ARG A 585 -26.17 34.15 -21.49
CA ARG A 585 -25.32 33.83 -20.33
C ARG A 585 -25.72 32.51 -19.67
N ASP A 586 -27.00 32.32 -19.40
CA ASP A 586 -27.50 31.16 -18.65
C ASP A 586 -27.27 29.85 -19.41
N GLU A 587 -27.46 29.86 -20.72
CA GLU A 587 -27.23 28.70 -21.58
C GLU A 587 -25.73 28.40 -21.67
N THR A 588 -24.89 29.42 -21.73
CA THR A 588 -23.43 29.23 -21.73
C THR A 588 -22.95 28.64 -20.40
N ILE A 589 -23.47 29.12 -19.27
CA ILE A 589 -23.17 28.57 -17.94
C ILE A 589 -23.69 27.13 -17.81
N LYS A 590 -24.87 26.81 -18.36
CA LYS A 590 -25.40 25.44 -18.39
C LYS A 590 -24.49 24.49 -19.17
N ARG A 591 -23.99 24.91 -20.34
CA ARG A 591 -23.06 24.12 -21.15
C ARG A 591 -21.70 23.98 -20.47
N MET A 592 -21.21 25.01 -19.78
CA MET A 592 -20.02 24.91 -18.92
C MET A 592 -20.20 23.92 -17.77
N LYS A 593 -21.38 23.91 -17.13
CA LYS A 593 -21.72 22.94 -16.07
C LYS A 593 -21.79 21.50 -16.60
N LYS A 594 -22.23 21.31 -17.84
CA LYS A 594 -22.21 20.01 -18.55
C LYS A 594 -20.81 19.60 -19.03
N GLY A 595 -19.81 20.47 -18.92
CA GLY A 595 -18.45 20.21 -19.40
C GLY A 595 -18.27 20.34 -20.91
N GLU A 596 -19.22 20.95 -21.62
CA GLU A 596 -19.14 21.14 -23.07
C GLU A 596 -18.20 22.30 -23.46
N ILE A 597 -18.07 23.29 -22.56
CA ILE A 597 -17.21 24.47 -22.73
C ILE A 597 -16.42 24.66 -21.44
N ALA A 598 -15.13 24.97 -21.57
CA ALA A 598 -14.32 25.38 -20.43
C ALA A 598 -13.55 26.66 -20.79
N TYR A 599 -13.30 27.50 -19.80
CA TYR A 599 -12.36 28.61 -19.93
C TYR A 599 -11.52 28.71 -18.67
N LYS A 600 -10.24 28.41 -18.80
CA LYS A 600 -9.27 28.38 -17.70
C LYS A 600 -8.08 29.27 -18.07
N PRO A 601 -7.64 30.18 -17.19
CA PRO A 601 -6.37 30.88 -17.39
C PRO A 601 -5.23 29.87 -17.52
N SER A 602 -4.33 30.11 -18.48
CA SER A 602 -3.11 29.33 -18.69
C SER A 602 -1.88 30.20 -18.46
N LEU A 603 -0.68 29.61 -18.56
CA LEU A 603 0.57 30.32 -18.29
C LEU A 603 0.75 31.57 -19.18
N PHE A 604 0.36 31.50 -20.45
CA PHE A 604 0.53 32.60 -21.40
C PHE A 604 -0.79 33.23 -21.86
N GLY A 605 -1.90 32.50 -21.86
CA GLY A 605 -3.21 33.00 -22.33
C GLY A 605 -4.35 32.23 -21.66
N ALA A 606 -5.23 31.60 -22.42
CA ALA A 606 -6.32 30.77 -21.89
C ALA A 606 -6.40 29.39 -22.54
N CYS A 607 -7.08 28.47 -21.86
CA CYS A 607 -7.29 27.09 -22.29
C CYS A 607 -8.77 26.73 -22.26
N THR A 608 -9.24 26.09 -23.33
CA THR A 608 -10.62 25.64 -23.50
C THR A 608 -10.83 24.13 -23.39
N ASN A 609 -9.83 23.42 -22.86
CA ASN A 609 -9.95 21.98 -22.66
C ASN A 609 -10.89 21.67 -21.47
N PRO A 610 -12.04 21.00 -21.70
CA PRO A 610 -12.92 20.59 -20.62
C PRO A 610 -12.28 19.49 -19.77
N ASP A 611 -11.49 18.62 -20.38
CA ASP A 611 -10.88 17.45 -19.76
C ASP A 611 -9.59 17.78 -19.00
N SER A 612 -9.07 16.78 -18.28
CA SER A 612 -7.75 16.85 -17.68
C SER A 612 -6.66 16.90 -18.76
N CYS A 613 -5.63 17.71 -18.54
CA CYS A 613 -4.58 17.94 -19.54
C CYS A 613 -3.24 17.39 -19.05
N GLU A 614 -2.75 16.32 -19.69
CA GLU A 614 -1.44 15.73 -19.40
C GLU A 614 -0.27 16.58 -19.92
N LYS A 615 -0.55 17.57 -20.78
CA LYS A 615 0.45 18.44 -21.40
C LYS A 615 0.85 19.63 -20.51
N ILE A 616 0.10 19.90 -19.44
CA ILE A 616 0.42 20.97 -18.49
C ILE A 616 1.48 20.43 -17.53
N SER A 617 2.75 20.77 -17.78
CA SER A 617 3.85 20.48 -16.87
C SER A 617 4.61 21.76 -16.56
N PHE A 618 5.02 21.94 -15.29
CA PHE A 618 5.93 23.01 -14.88
C PHE A 618 7.26 22.99 -15.65
N THR A 619 7.64 21.84 -16.20
CA THR A 619 8.90 21.66 -16.94
C THR A 619 8.77 21.92 -18.45
N ALA A 620 7.57 21.96 -19.02
CA ALA A 620 7.35 22.05 -20.46
C ALA A 620 6.41 23.21 -20.81
N ILE A 621 6.94 24.43 -20.73
CA ILE A 621 6.20 25.69 -20.90
C ILE A 621 5.71 25.92 -22.34
N THR A 622 6.31 25.27 -23.34
CA THR A 622 6.02 25.47 -24.77
C THR A 622 4.92 24.55 -25.30
N SER A 623 4.51 23.53 -24.54
CA SER A 623 3.50 22.53 -24.95
C SER A 623 2.15 23.13 -25.35
N CYS A 624 1.78 24.28 -24.77
CA CYS A 624 0.52 24.95 -25.05
C CYS A 624 0.56 25.80 -26.33
N LEU A 625 1.74 26.15 -26.86
CA LEU A 625 1.87 27.04 -28.02
C LEU A 625 1.27 26.44 -29.30
N SER A 626 1.31 25.12 -29.44
CA SER A 626 0.74 24.37 -30.57
C SER A 626 -0.55 23.61 -30.20
N CYS A 627 -1.15 23.89 -29.04
CA CYS A 627 -2.31 23.16 -28.55
C CYS A 627 -3.61 23.61 -29.25
N ALA A 628 -4.46 22.62 -29.58
CA ALA A 628 -5.77 22.85 -30.19
C ALA A 628 -6.73 23.66 -29.29
N HIS A 629 -6.54 23.61 -27.96
CA HIS A 629 -7.42 24.29 -27.00
C HIS A 629 -6.91 25.65 -26.52
N ALA A 630 -5.73 26.09 -27.00
CA ALA A 630 -5.11 27.33 -26.55
C ALA A 630 -5.74 28.57 -27.21
N ILE A 631 -5.84 29.63 -26.42
CA ILE A 631 -6.25 30.98 -26.84
C ILE A 631 -5.14 31.95 -26.40
N PHE A 632 -4.67 32.76 -27.34
CA PHE A 632 -3.69 33.81 -27.12
C PHE A 632 -4.21 35.14 -27.66
N ASP A 633 -3.81 36.21 -27.01
CA ASP A 633 -4.13 37.60 -27.30
C ASP A 633 -2.86 38.47 -27.25
N THR A 634 -3.01 39.79 -27.36
CA THR A 634 -1.90 40.74 -27.27
C THR A 634 -1.22 40.70 -25.90
N GLU A 635 -1.96 40.58 -24.80
CA GLU A 635 -1.41 40.45 -23.45
C GLU A 635 -0.56 39.16 -23.30
N SER A 636 -0.94 38.10 -24.00
CA SER A 636 -0.19 36.85 -24.04
C SER A 636 1.22 37.05 -24.59
N ALA A 637 1.39 37.92 -25.59
CA ALA A 637 2.71 38.23 -26.13
C ALA A 637 3.60 38.93 -25.10
N GLU A 638 3.06 39.81 -24.27
CA GLU A 638 3.80 40.47 -23.18
C GLU A 638 4.25 39.46 -22.11
N LYS A 639 3.35 38.53 -21.73
CA LYS A 639 3.66 37.44 -20.79
C LYS A 639 4.76 36.53 -21.34
N MET A 640 4.68 36.17 -22.62
CA MET A 640 5.71 35.38 -23.30
C MET A 640 7.05 36.13 -23.35
N GLN A 641 7.06 37.45 -23.61
CA GLN A 641 8.29 38.25 -23.60
C GLN A 641 8.97 38.25 -22.23
N LYS A 642 8.20 38.41 -21.15
CA LYS A 642 8.74 38.32 -19.78
C LYS A 642 9.34 36.94 -19.50
N ALA A 643 8.71 35.87 -19.99
CA ALA A 643 9.25 34.51 -19.85
C ALA A 643 10.55 34.31 -20.65
N VAL A 644 10.62 34.82 -21.89
CA VAL A 644 11.85 34.82 -22.70
C VAL A 644 13.01 35.48 -21.95
N GLN A 645 12.79 36.66 -21.36
CA GLN A 645 13.84 37.36 -20.59
C GLN A 645 14.35 36.54 -19.40
N ARG A 646 13.45 35.83 -18.70
CA ARG A 646 13.83 34.96 -17.57
C ARG A 646 14.60 33.73 -18.04
N LEU A 647 14.17 33.09 -19.12
CA LEU A 647 14.85 31.94 -19.70
C LEU A 647 16.23 32.30 -20.22
N GLN A 648 16.39 33.46 -20.86
CA GLN A 648 17.69 33.95 -21.31
C GLN A 648 18.67 34.10 -20.14
N ARG A 649 18.26 34.78 -19.05
CA ARG A 649 19.09 34.93 -17.85
C ARG A 649 19.49 33.57 -17.25
N ALA A 650 18.56 32.61 -17.21
CA ALA A 650 18.82 31.28 -16.66
C ALA A 650 19.69 30.42 -17.58
N ARG A 651 19.55 30.58 -18.91
CA ARG A 651 20.36 29.89 -19.93
C ARG A 651 21.82 30.39 -19.88
N ASP A 652 22.01 31.70 -19.70
CA ASP A 652 23.34 32.31 -19.70
C ASP A 652 24.22 31.89 -18.50
N THR A 653 23.62 31.29 -17.46
CA THR A 653 24.38 30.65 -16.35
C THR A 653 24.76 29.20 -16.63
N GLN A 654 24.30 28.59 -17.73
CA GLN A 654 24.58 27.20 -18.10
C GLN A 654 25.74 27.12 -19.10
N ALA A 655 26.49 26.02 -19.07
CA ALA A 655 27.51 25.76 -20.10
C ALA A 655 26.84 25.56 -21.48
N SER A 656 27.42 26.16 -22.52
CA SER A 656 26.90 26.12 -23.90
C SER A 656 26.79 24.71 -24.49
N SER A 657 27.58 23.76 -24.00
CA SER A 657 27.53 22.35 -24.40
C SER A 657 26.49 21.52 -23.62
N SER A 658 25.78 22.10 -22.65
CA SER A 658 24.81 21.37 -21.83
C SER A 658 23.48 21.14 -22.55
N LEU A 659 22.85 19.99 -22.30
CA LEU A 659 21.51 19.70 -22.82
C LEU A 659 20.45 20.70 -22.34
N LEU A 660 20.62 21.23 -21.13
CA LEU A 660 19.74 22.26 -20.58
C LEU A 660 19.83 23.58 -21.35
N TYR A 661 21.03 23.99 -21.77
CA TYR A 661 21.21 25.15 -22.63
C TYR A 661 20.45 24.98 -23.95
N GLY A 662 20.61 23.82 -24.61
CA GLY A 662 19.92 23.51 -25.87
C GLY A 662 18.39 23.48 -25.74
N GLN A 663 17.87 22.91 -24.64
CA GLN A 663 16.42 22.90 -24.38
C GLN A 663 15.88 24.33 -24.15
N MET A 664 16.54 25.13 -23.31
CA MET A 664 16.14 26.51 -23.03
C MET A 664 16.17 27.37 -24.30
N ASP A 665 17.16 27.18 -25.16
CA ASP A 665 17.27 27.93 -26.43
C ASP A 665 16.13 27.57 -27.40
N SER A 666 15.79 26.27 -27.50
CA SER A 666 14.62 25.81 -28.26
C SER A 666 13.32 26.43 -27.76
N ASP A 667 13.12 26.48 -26.44
CA ASP A 667 11.93 27.07 -25.84
C ASP A 667 11.85 28.59 -26.08
N ILE A 668 12.98 29.31 -26.01
CA ILE A 668 13.08 30.73 -26.36
C ILE A 668 12.70 30.95 -27.83
N MET A 669 13.22 30.13 -28.76
CA MET A 669 12.87 30.24 -30.17
C MET A 669 11.38 30.03 -30.42
N ALA A 670 10.77 29.03 -29.79
CA ALA A 670 9.34 28.74 -29.93
C ALA A 670 8.46 29.90 -29.41
N LEU A 671 8.82 30.48 -28.26
CA LEU A 671 8.14 31.66 -27.71
C LEU A 671 8.26 32.86 -28.64
N ASN A 672 9.47 33.17 -29.13
CA ASN A 672 9.70 34.29 -30.04
C ASN A 672 8.91 34.17 -31.35
N ARG A 673 8.83 32.96 -31.93
CA ARG A 673 7.98 32.71 -33.11
C ARG A 673 6.51 32.99 -32.84
N THR A 674 6.02 32.61 -31.66
CA THR A 674 4.61 32.82 -31.29
C THR A 674 4.33 34.30 -31.01
N ILE A 675 5.23 35.00 -30.34
CA ILE A 675 5.16 36.46 -30.12
C ILE A 675 5.08 37.20 -31.46
N GLN A 676 5.94 36.86 -32.42
CA GLN A 676 5.92 37.47 -33.75
C GLN A 676 4.57 37.27 -34.43
N LYS A 677 4.03 36.05 -34.44
CA LYS A 677 2.70 35.77 -35.01
C LYS A 677 1.59 36.60 -34.38
N ILE A 678 1.58 36.71 -33.05
CA ILE A 678 0.58 37.53 -32.33
C ILE A 678 0.70 39.00 -32.73
N LYS A 679 1.92 39.53 -32.84
CA LYS A 679 2.18 40.93 -33.19
C LYS A 679 1.80 41.24 -34.64
N THR A 680 2.22 40.44 -35.61
CA THR A 680 1.92 40.69 -37.04
C THR A 680 0.42 40.81 -37.29
N ILE A 681 -0.37 39.91 -36.70
CA ILE A 681 -1.82 39.82 -36.91
C ILE A 681 -2.60 40.93 -36.19
N ASN A 682 -2.08 41.47 -35.09
CA ASN A 682 -2.71 42.55 -34.33
C ASN A 682 -2.18 43.96 -34.71
N ILE A 683 -1.26 44.07 -35.69
CA ILE A 683 -0.84 45.35 -36.29
C ILE A 683 -1.71 45.71 -37.51
N GLU A 684 -2.40 44.72 -38.10
CA GLU A 684 -3.29 44.87 -39.26
C GLU A 684 -4.77 45.13 -38.89
N VAL A 685 -5.06 45.39 -37.61
CA VAL A 685 -6.37 45.76 -37.05
C VAL A 685 -6.23 47.12 -36.38
#